data_AF-A0A8H7BDU0-F1
#
_entry.id   AF-A0A8H7BDU0-F1
#
_cell.length_a   1.000
_cell.length_b   1.000
_cell.length_c   1.000
_cell.angle_alpha   90.00
_cell.angle_beta   90.00
_cell.angle_gamma   90.00
#
_symmetry.space_group_name_H-M   'P 1'
#
loop_
_entity.id
_entity.type
_entity.pdbx_description
1 polymer ?
#
loop_
_entity_poly.entity_id
_entity_poly.type
_entity_poly.pdbx_seq_one_letter_code
_entity_poly.pdbx_strand_id
1 'polypeptide(L)'
;MDETMSDAHDSHEMDDQEQLEQKLINEEYKIWKKNSVFLYDMLYGRALEWPTLTTQWLPDKKPVEGTNMSQHRVILGTHTSNQAQNYLQIAHCEIPDFRVPDLSELNEERGEIGGHGNAKRPFDFKIVQKINHPGEVNKARYQPQNPDIIASLCVDGKVLIFDRTKHPLQPKDDSIKFEAELVGHSKEGFGLSWSPLKEGHLVTGNEDTTVKTWDIKSGFSKSNKTISPTATYNVHSATVNDVQYHPIHNFLIGTASDDLTWQIIDTRMETHKKALYRKEAHDDAVNCISFHPEFEGTFATGSADKSVGIWDMRNFDKKLHSLQNHASDVIGLQWHPQDAAILASSSYDRRICLWDLSKIGSEQTAEEAEDGPPELLFMHGGFTNRICDFDWNKNDPWLMMGAAEDNQLQIFRPARKLVEPIKKTGKVAVPVPIVPVFDAWEPSSSPLSSVPESSIPEEEESRPEQEIATNSDESERTLYLPATPPSSPYAVERVRDKGSMLTSESKQSAMLLLGLTGSIATGKSTVSSILSKPPYSLPIVDADLIARQVVEPGTAGYNAIVEHFLPTTPDLLLPDATPKGRPLNRPALGRRVFGSGEEKERDRKKLNSIVHPAVRKEMYRQMVWAYLRGNWAVVLDVPLLFESGWERYCGTILVVGVSDPAIQIQRLRDRDSHLTEEDARNRVMSQGDVREKAERCLRRGPGNGVVVWNDHDRSYLEKEIQRVMQDVRSNSPRWWSFLLWVNPLFGALAGMLSWYKMRDVQLQWEEQKKREKAKL
;
A
#
# COMPACT_ATOMS: atom_id res chain seq x y z
N MET A 1 -18.92 26.64 43.45
CA MET A 1 -19.93 25.62 43.10
C MET A 1 -20.06 25.47 41.59
N ASP A 2 -19.89 26.53 40.80
CA ASP A 2 -19.94 26.40 39.33
C ASP A 2 -18.69 25.73 38.72
N GLU A 3 -17.47 26.01 39.21
CA GLU A 3 -16.23 25.34 38.74
C GLU A 3 -16.25 23.81 38.97
N THR A 4 -16.91 23.34 40.02
CA THR A 4 -17.10 21.90 40.29
C THR A 4 -18.17 21.25 39.41
N MET A 5 -18.93 22.02 38.62
CA MET A 5 -19.93 21.49 37.68
C MET A 5 -19.42 21.47 36.22
N SER A 6 -18.44 22.29 35.84
CA SER A 6 -17.77 22.15 34.54
C SER A 6 -16.94 20.86 34.47
N ASP A 7 -16.08 20.62 35.46
CA ASP A 7 -15.22 19.43 35.49
C ASP A 7 -16.04 18.13 35.53
N ALA A 8 -17.22 18.16 36.16
CA ALA A 8 -18.17 17.03 36.19
C ALA A 8 -18.93 16.85 34.88
N HIS A 9 -19.09 17.89 34.07
CA HIS A 9 -19.73 17.81 32.75
C HIS A 9 -18.75 17.32 31.69
N ASP A 10 -17.52 17.87 31.68
CA ASP A 10 -16.46 17.50 30.75
C ASP A 10 -16.01 16.04 30.96
N SER A 11 -15.92 15.57 32.22
CA SER A 11 -15.63 14.16 32.50
C SER A 11 -16.74 13.21 32.05
N HIS A 12 -18.02 13.59 32.19
CA HIS A 12 -19.13 12.80 31.66
C HIS A 12 -19.14 12.77 30.12
N GLU A 13 -18.79 13.86 29.43
CA GLU A 13 -18.70 13.86 27.96
C GLU A 13 -17.51 13.02 27.47
N MET A 14 -16.36 13.03 28.17
CA MET A 14 -15.23 12.15 27.90
C MET A 14 -15.59 10.67 28.10
N ASP A 15 -16.22 10.31 29.23
CA ASP A 15 -16.68 8.94 29.52
C ASP A 15 -17.65 8.43 28.44
N ASP A 16 -18.58 9.27 27.96
CA ASP A 16 -19.52 8.92 26.91
C ASP A 16 -18.83 8.75 25.53
N GLN A 17 -17.81 9.55 25.24
CA GLN A 17 -17.02 9.44 24.01
C GLN A 17 -16.15 8.17 24.01
N GLU A 18 -15.46 7.84 25.12
CA GLU A 18 -14.68 6.60 25.26
C GLU A 18 -15.60 5.37 25.14
N GLN A 19 -16.77 5.41 25.79
CA GLN A 19 -17.78 4.34 25.65
C GLN A 19 -18.28 4.20 24.21
N LEU A 20 -18.41 5.29 23.45
CA LEU A 20 -18.82 5.24 22.05
C LEU A 20 -17.72 4.64 21.17
N GLU A 21 -16.47 5.04 21.35
CA GLU A 21 -15.34 4.43 20.64
C GLU A 21 -15.23 2.93 20.96
N GLN A 22 -15.32 2.53 22.23
CA GLN A 22 -15.27 1.13 22.61
C GLN A 22 -16.44 0.32 22.03
N LYS A 23 -17.63 0.91 21.86
CA LYS A 23 -18.76 0.28 21.14
C LYS A 23 -18.43 0.10 19.65
N LEU A 24 -17.86 1.10 18.98
CA LEU A 24 -17.44 1.01 17.58
C LEU A 24 -16.37 -0.06 17.36
N ILE A 25 -15.30 -0.06 18.18
CA ILE A 25 -14.24 -1.09 18.18
C ILE A 25 -14.85 -2.50 18.30
N ASN A 26 -15.80 -2.68 19.21
CA ASN A 26 -16.44 -3.97 19.43
C ASN A 26 -17.34 -4.42 18.25
N GLU A 27 -17.98 -3.50 17.53
CA GLU A 27 -18.72 -3.83 16.30
C GLU A 27 -17.78 -4.13 15.12
N GLU A 28 -16.71 -3.35 14.94
CA GLU A 28 -15.64 -3.66 13.97
C GLU A 28 -15.07 -5.05 14.19
N TYR A 29 -14.69 -5.38 15.44
CA TYR A 29 -14.16 -6.69 15.80
C TYR A 29 -15.16 -7.83 15.51
N LYS A 30 -16.47 -7.62 15.75
CA LYS A 30 -17.51 -8.61 15.38
C LYS A 30 -17.60 -8.82 13.87
N ILE A 31 -17.46 -7.77 13.07
CA ILE A 31 -17.45 -7.85 11.60
C ILE A 31 -16.18 -8.57 11.12
N TRP A 32 -15.01 -8.13 11.60
CA TRP A 32 -13.72 -8.76 11.31
C TRP A 32 -13.74 -10.26 11.66
N LYS A 33 -14.25 -10.63 12.83
CA LYS A 33 -14.31 -12.03 13.28
C LYS A 33 -15.16 -12.91 12.36
N LYS A 34 -16.29 -12.39 11.83
CA LYS A 34 -17.09 -13.09 10.81
C LYS A 34 -16.34 -13.27 9.50
N ASN A 35 -15.58 -12.24 9.08
CA ASN A 35 -14.84 -12.24 7.82
C ASN A 35 -13.49 -12.97 7.89
N SER A 36 -12.98 -13.25 9.10
CA SER A 36 -11.67 -13.87 9.34
C SER A 36 -11.43 -15.15 8.55
N VAL A 37 -12.47 -15.98 8.35
CA VAL A 37 -12.43 -17.23 7.57
C VAL A 37 -12.03 -17.00 6.10
N PHE A 38 -12.28 -15.81 5.55
CA PHE A 38 -11.89 -15.47 4.18
C PHE A 38 -10.51 -14.79 4.08
N LEU A 39 -10.01 -14.25 5.20
CA LEU A 39 -8.84 -13.38 5.29
C LEU A 39 -7.57 -14.08 5.78
N TYR A 40 -7.71 -15.21 6.47
CA TYR A 40 -6.58 -15.93 7.07
C TYR A 40 -6.61 -17.43 6.71
N ASP A 41 -5.44 -17.98 6.37
CA ASP A 41 -5.24 -19.43 6.33
C ASP A 41 -5.08 -20.01 7.75
N MET A 42 -4.64 -19.16 8.71
CA MET A 42 -4.51 -19.50 10.12
C MET A 42 -4.74 -18.27 10.99
N LEU A 43 -5.51 -18.42 12.07
CA LEU A 43 -5.68 -17.40 13.10
C LEU A 43 -5.84 -18.08 14.46
N TYR A 44 -4.92 -17.80 15.38
CA TYR A 44 -4.98 -18.19 16.78
C TYR A 44 -4.91 -16.95 17.67
N GLY A 45 -5.86 -16.79 18.57
CA GLY A 45 -5.90 -15.68 19.54
C GLY A 45 -5.98 -16.20 20.96
N ARG A 46 -5.25 -15.57 21.88
CA ARG A 46 -5.20 -15.93 23.30
C ARG A 46 -4.97 -14.70 24.16
N ALA A 47 -5.76 -14.55 25.23
CA ALA A 47 -5.42 -13.65 26.32
C ALA A 47 -4.29 -14.24 27.18
N LEU A 48 -3.25 -13.44 27.40
CA LEU A 48 -2.18 -13.72 28.36
C LEU A 48 -2.61 -13.37 29.80
N GLU A 49 -1.89 -13.93 30.77
CA GLU A 49 -2.07 -13.64 32.21
C GLU A 49 -1.82 -12.14 32.51
N TRP A 50 -0.80 -11.58 31.87
CA TRP A 50 -0.38 -10.18 31.91
C TRP A 50 -0.09 -9.71 30.48
N PRO A 51 -0.23 -8.40 30.18
CA PRO A 51 0.15 -7.87 28.89
C PRO A 51 1.65 -8.02 28.64
N THR A 52 2.02 -8.00 27.37
CA THR A 52 3.40 -8.18 26.94
C THR A 52 3.81 -7.04 26.02
N LEU A 53 4.91 -6.36 26.36
CA LEU A 53 5.45 -5.24 25.58
C LEU A 53 6.41 -5.70 24.48
N THR A 54 6.70 -7.01 24.42
CA THR A 54 7.72 -7.56 23.54
C THR A 54 7.34 -8.95 23.05
N THR A 55 7.53 -9.20 21.76
CA THR A 55 7.28 -10.49 21.12
C THR A 55 8.40 -10.81 20.13
N GLN A 56 8.95 -12.02 20.15
CA GLN A 56 9.89 -12.46 19.11
C GLN A 56 9.85 -13.99 18.91
N TRP A 57 9.86 -14.45 17.66
CA TRP A 57 10.05 -15.85 17.30
C TRP A 57 11.50 -16.27 17.51
N LEU A 58 11.72 -17.34 18.27
CA LEU A 58 13.00 -18.05 18.22
C LEU A 58 13.15 -18.75 16.86
N PRO A 59 14.38 -18.90 16.34
CA PRO A 59 14.61 -19.42 15.01
C PRO A 59 14.46 -20.94 14.91
N ASP A 60 14.19 -21.67 16.00
CA ASP A 60 14.01 -23.12 15.94
C ASP A 60 12.58 -23.52 15.54
N LYS A 61 12.52 -24.54 14.69
CA LYS A 61 11.32 -25.25 14.26
C LYS A 61 11.56 -26.75 14.43
N LYS A 62 10.62 -27.46 15.04
CA LYS A 62 10.72 -28.91 15.26
C LYS A 62 9.42 -29.61 14.83
N PRO A 63 9.44 -30.59 13.92
CA PRO A 63 8.24 -31.33 13.56
C PRO A 63 7.73 -32.12 14.77
N VAL A 64 6.42 -32.10 15.01
CA VAL A 64 5.79 -32.89 16.09
C VAL A 64 5.42 -34.26 15.53
N GLU A 65 6.13 -35.29 16.00
CA GLU A 65 6.02 -36.67 15.53
C GLU A 65 4.56 -37.16 15.48
N GLY A 66 4.22 -37.86 14.38
CA GLY A 66 2.87 -38.37 14.14
C GLY A 66 1.82 -37.31 13.76
N THR A 67 2.20 -36.05 13.55
CA THR A 67 1.26 -34.97 13.14
C THR A 67 1.79 -34.10 12.00
N ASN A 68 0.91 -33.28 11.43
CA ASN A 68 1.23 -32.24 10.42
C ASN A 68 1.48 -30.86 11.08
N MET A 69 2.04 -30.85 12.29
CA MET A 69 2.32 -29.64 13.04
C MET A 69 3.81 -29.57 13.36
N SER A 70 4.34 -28.36 13.34
CA SER A 70 5.66 -28.05 13.84
C SER A 70 5.58 -27.18 15.09
N GLN A 71 6.38 -27.54 16.07
CA GLN A 71 6.59 -26.76 17.28
C GLN A 71 7.55 -25.61 16.99
N HIS A 72 7.11 -24.41 17.33
CA HIS A 72 7.91 -23.19 17.36
C HIS A 72 7.97 -22.66 18.79
N ARG A 73 8.90 -21.72 19.02
CA ARG A 73 9.07 -21.06 20.32
C ARG A 73 9.07 -19.55 20.16
N VAL A 74 8.55 -18.85 21.16
CA VAL A 74 8.44 -17.39 21.18
C VAL A 74 8.91 -16.83 22.51
N ILE A 75 9.58 -15.68 22.46
CA ILE A 75 9.98 -14.85 23.59
C ILE A 75 8.85 -13.86 23.86
N LEU A 76 8.43 -13.77 25.11
CA LEU A 76 7.44 -12.82 25.60
C LEU A 76 7.95 -12.16 26.90
N GLY A 77 7.51 -10.94 27.16
CA GLY A 77 7.67 -10.27 28.46
C GLY A 77 6.41 -10.32 29.31
N THR A 78 6.48 -9.79 30.54
CA THR A 78 5.30 -9.36 31.29
C THR A 78 5.39 -7.87 31.63
N HIS A 79 4.23 -7.24 31.72
CA HIS A 79 4.01 -5.94 32.34
C HIS A 79 2.97 -6.17 33.44
N THR A 80 3.34 -6.04 34.71
CA THR A 80 2.45 -6.28 35.86
C THR A 80 2.03 -5.01 36.60
N SER A 81 2.54 -3.84 36.21
CA SER A 81 2.31 -2.56 36.91
C SER A 81 2.62 -2.64 38.41
N ASN A 82 3.68 -3.37 38.76
CA ASN A 82 4.12 -3.71 40.12
C ASN A 82 3.13 -4.54 40.98
N GLN A 83 2.09 -5.12 40.39
CA GLN A 83 1.10 -5.96 41.11
C GLN A 83 1.59 -7.40 41.35
N ALA A 84 2.54 -7.87 40.56
CA ALA A 84 3.11 -9.22 40.63
C ALA A 84 4.57 -9.26 40.16
N GLN A 85 5.30 -10.32 40.51
CA GLN A 85 6.64 -10.60 40.00
C GLN A 85 6.62 -10.68 38.46
N ASN A 86 7.54 -9.98 37.80
CA ASN A 86 7.66 -9.99 36.34
C ASN A 86 8.55 -11.13 35.84
N TYR A 87 8.32 -11.57 34.60
CA TYR A 87 9.04 -12.67 33.98
C TYR A 87 9.41 -12.38 32.53
N LEU A 88 10.65 -12.71 32.17
CA LEU A 88 10.98 -13.08 30.79
C LEU A 88 10.44 -14.49 30.55
N GLN A 89 9.64 -14.68 29.51
CA GLN A 89 8.92 -15.91 29.24
C GLN A 89 9.31 -16.53 27.90
N ILE A 90 9.44 -17.85 27.86
CA ILE A 90 9.49 -18.62 26.61
C ILE A 90 8.21 -19.45 26.52
N ALA A 91 7.44 -19.26 25.46
CA ALA A 91 6.28 -20.09 25.14
C ALA A 91 6.55 -21.00 23.95
N HIS A 92 5.95 -22.19 23.99
CA HIS A 92 5.85 -23.12 22.87
C HIS A 92 4.49 -22.93 22.19
N CYS A 93 4.47 -23.04 20.86
CA CYS A 93 3.25 -23.06 20.06
C CYS A 93 3.35 -24.14 18.97
N GLU A 94 2.29 -24.92 18.78
CA GLU A 94 2.20 -25.93 17.70
C GLU A 94 1.50 -25.34 16.47
N ILE A 95 2.28 -25.00 15.45
CA ILE A 95 1.80 -24.39 14.20
C ILE A 95 1.52 -25.50 13.17
N PRO A 96 0.37 -25.51 12.48
CA PRO A 96 0.16 -26.38 11.33
C PRO A 96 1.18 -26.12 10.22
N ASP A 97 1.91 -27.16 9.85
CA ASP A 97 2.85 -27.13 8.73
C ASP A 97 2.09 -26.89 7.43
N PHE A 98 2.65 -26.03 6.59
CA PHE A 98 2.07 -25.78 5.28
C PHE A 98 2.15 -27.02 4.39
N ARG A 99 1.00 -27.44 3.85
CA ARG A 99 0.89 -28.46 2.80
C ARG A 99 0.11 -27.90 1.61
N VAL A 100 0.53 -28.28 0.41
CA VAL A 100 -0.32 -28.16 -0.79
C VAL A 100 -1.51 -29.12 -0.59
N PRO A 101 -2.77 -28.70 -0.82
CA PRO A 101 -3.92 -29.57 -0.67
C PRO A 101 -3.81 -30.78 -1.61
N ASP A 102 -3.85 -31.99 -1.05
CA ASP A 102 -3.91 -33.21 -1.84
C ASP A 102 -5.37 -33.54 -2.15
N LEU A 103 -5.70 -33.66 -3.44
CA LEU A 103 -7.02 -34.06 -3.92
C LEU A 103 -7.45 -35.44 -3.41
N SER A 104 -6.51 -36.30 -2.99
CA SER A 104 -6.84 -37.58 -2.35
C SER A 104 -7.37 -37.44 -0.91
N GLU A 105 -7.21 -36.29 -0.27
CA GLU A 105 -7.79 -35.95 1.05
C GLU A 105 -9.15 -35.22 0.95
N LEU A 106 -9.78 -35.17 -0.23
CA LEU A 106 -11.12 -34.60 -0.42
C LEU A 106 -12.17 -35.40 0.37
N ASN A 107 -12.87 -34.74 1.31
CA ASN A 107 -14.04 -35.32 1.95
C ASN A 107 -15.29 -35.07 1.08
N GLU A 108 -15.72 -36.10 0.35
CA GLU A 108 -16.88 -36.04 -0.56
C GLU A 108 -18.20 -35.61 0.14
N GLU A 109 -18.39 -35.89 1.43
CA GLU A 109 -19.59 -35.46 2.17
C GLU A 109 -19.60 -33.96 2.50
N ARG A 110 -18.42 -33.33 2.59
CA ARG A 110 -18.27 -31.92 2.95
C ARG A 110 -17.88 -31.01 1.79
N GLY A 111 -17.36 -31.57 0.70
CA GLY A 111 -16.77 -30.81 -0.40
C GLY A 111 -15.46 -30.09 -0.02
N GLU A 112 -14.84 -30.49 1.09
CA GLU A 112 -13.64 -29.86 1.65
C GLU A 112 -12.39 -30.70 1.34
N ILE A 113 -11.37 -30.08 0.74
CA ILE A 113 -10.01 -30.65 0.64
C ILE A 113 -9.20 -30.13 1.82
N GLY A 114 -8.63 -31.01 2.64
CA GLY A 114 -7.69 -30.60 3.69
C GLY A 114 -8.31 -29.76 4.83
N GLY A 115 -9.42 -30.23 5.40
CA GLY A 115 -9.97 -29.61 6.61
C GLY A 115 -9.11 -29.88 7.84
N HIS A 116 -8.59 -28.81 8.48
CA HIS A 116 -7.87 -28.90 9.77
C HIS A 116 -8.71 -29.52 10.92
N GLY A 117 -10.01 -29.72 10.72
CA GLY A 117 -10.91 -30.45 11.62
C GLY A 117 -10.57 -31.93 11.84
N ASN A 118 -9.54 -32.49 11.21
CA ASN A 118 -8.99 -33.82 11.52
C ASN A 118 -7.84 -33.79 12.54
N ALA A 119 -7.41 -32.61 13.02
CA ALA A 119 -6.53 -32.51 14.18
C ALA A 119 -7.26 -32.99 15.44
N LYS A 120 -7.04 -34.25 15.83
CA LYS A 120 -7.62 -34.87 17.04
C LYS A 120 -7.22 -34.18 18.35
N ARG A 121 -6.26 -33.26 18.32
CA ARG A 121 -5.83 -32.42 19.46
C ARG A 121 -5.98 -30.94 19.10
N PRO A 122 -6.39 -30.07 20.06
CA PRO A 122 -6.43 -28.63 19.85
C PRO A 122 -5.01 -28.05 19.69
N PHE A 123 -4.94 -26.85 19.11
CA PHE A 123 -3.72 -26.04 19.04
C PHE A 123 -3.11 -25.85 20.43
N ASP A 124 -1.86 -26.29 20.63
CA ASP A 124 -1.20 -26.17 21.91
C ASP A 124 -0.38 -24.87 22.00
N PHE A 125 -0.61 -24.11 23.06
CA PHE A 125 0.21 -22.95 23.44
C PHE A 125 0.48 -23.02 24.94
N LYS A 126 1.76 -23.03 25.33
CA LYS A 126 2.17 -23.15 26.73
C LYS A 126 3.41 -22.31 27.01
N ILE A 127 3.36 -21.48 28.05
CA ILE A 127 4.56 -20.88 28.64
C ILE A 127 5.33 -22.03 29.30
N VAL A 128 6.50 -22.37 28.76
CA VAL A 128 7.32 -23.49 29.24
C VAL A 128 8.47 -23.04 30.12
N GLN A 129 8.91 -21.79 29.98
CA GLN A 129 9.96 -21.19 30.79
C GLN A 129 9.52 -19.82 31.31
N LYS A 130 9.65 -19.59 32.61
CA LYS A 130 9.57 -18.26 33.26
C LYS A 130 10.91 -17.97 33.95
N ILE A 131 11.51 -16.82 33.68
CA ILE A 131 12.77 -16.34 34.28
C ILE A 131 12.48 -15.01 34.98
N ASN A 132 12.84 -14.87 36.26
CA ASN A 132 12.54 -13.67 37.07
C ASN A 132 13.20 -12.41 36.49
N HIS A 133 12.43 -11.33 36.37
CA HIS A 133 12.87 -10.03 35.88
C HIS A 133 12.62 -8.93 36.94
N PRO A 134 13.51 -7.93 37.13
CA PRO A 134 13.41 -6.94 38.22
C PRO A 134 12.23 -5.97 38.11
N GLY A 135 11.60 -5.91 36.95
CA GLY A 135 10.48 -5.03 36.63
C GLY A 135 9.90 -5.48 35.30
N GLU A 136 9.20 -4.59 34.61
CA GLU A 136 8.58 -4.90 33.32
C GLU A 136 9.64 -5.15 32.23
N VAL A 137 9.26 -5.90 31.20
CA VAL A 137 10.18 -6.31 30.12
C VAL A 137 9.87 -5.44 28.88
N ASN A 138 10.44 -4.24 28.83
CA ASN A 138 10.16 -3.25 27.78
C ASN A 138 10.46 -3.78 26.37
N LYS A 139 11.61 -4.45 26.20
CA LYS A 139 11.96 -5.17 24.97
C LYS A 139 12.88 -6.34 25.30
N ALA A 140 12.67 -7.49 24.65
CA ALA A 140 13.54 -8.65 24.76
C ALA A 140 13.88 -9.18 23.36
N ARG A 141 15.17 -9.46 23.11
CA ARG A 141 15.66 -9.95 21.81
C ARG A 141 16.76 -11.00 21.99
N TYR A 142 16.69 -12.10 21.23
CA TYR A 142 17.75 -13.12 21.23
C TYR A 142 18.96 -12.70 20.39
N GLN A 143 20.14 -13.19 20.76
CA GLN A 143 21.36 -12.99 20.01
C GLN A 143 21.37 -13.85 18.73
N PRO A 144 21.50 -13.29 17.51
CA PRO A 144 21.35 -14.03 16.26
C PRO A 144 22.25 -15.25 16.09
N GLN A 145 23.49 -15.20 16.60
CA GLN A 145 24.45 -16.31 16.49
C GLN A 145 24.30 -17.35 17.61
N ASN A 146 23.62 -17.02 18.71
CA ASN A 146 23.30 -17.95 19.79
C ASN A 146 21.95 -17.60 20.42
N PRO A 147 20.83 -18.17 19.92
CA PRO A 147 19.48 -17.84 20.38
C PRO A 147 19.16 -18.22 21.84
N ASP A 148 20.07 -18.89 22.54
CA ASP A 148 19.95 -19.14 23.98
C ASP A 148 20.33 -17.93 24.84
N ILE A 149 21.08 -16.98 24.27
CA ILE A 149 21.40 -15.70 24.89
C ILE A 149 20.31 -14.68 24.52
N ILE A 150 19.69 -14.09 25.53
CA ILE A 150 18.63 -13.08 25.39
C ILE A 150 19.04 -11.82 26.15
N ALA A 151 18.97 -10.67 25.49
CA ALA A 151 19.02 -9.38 26.14
C ALA A 151 17.60 -8.89 26.41
N SER A 152 17.34 -8.30 27.59
CA SER A 152 16.12 -7.53 27.85
C SER A 152 16.41 -6.17 28.46
N LEU A 153 15.67 -5.15 28.02
CA LEU A 153 15.72 -3.80 28.56
C LEU A 153 14.79 -3.70 29.78
N CYS A 154 15.24 -3.02 30.83
CA CYS A 154 14.51 -2.78 32.08
C CYS A 154 14.03 -1.32 32.19
N VAL A 155 13.00 -1.12 33.04
CA VAL A 155 12.43 0.19 33.43
C VAL A 155 13.44 1.13 34.12
N ASP A 156 14.59 0.63 34.58
CA ASP A 156 15.67 1.46 35.12
C ASP A 156 16.79 1.77 34.09
N GLY A 157 16.56 1.44 32.82
CA GLY A 157 17.50 1.65 31.71
C GLY A 157 18.62 0.62 31.61
N LYS A 158 18.76 -0.28 32.59
CA LYS A 158 19.73 -1.39 32.47
C LYS A 158 19.28 -2.38 31.42
N VAL A 159 20.25 -3.11 30.86
CA VAL A 159 19.97 -4.27 30.00
C VAL A 159 20.53 -5.51 30.65
N LEU A 160 19.69 -6.50 30.89
CA LEU A 160 20.08 -7.77 31.48
C LEU A 160 20.31 -8.81 30.39
N ILE A 161 21.37 -9.59 30.55
CA ILE A 161 21.72 -10.70 29.67
C ILE A 161 21.41 -12.02 30.39
N PHE A 162 20.56 -12.83 29.77
CA PHE A 162 20.16 -14.15 30.25
C PHE A 162 20.65 -15.23 29.29
N ASP A 163 21.28 -16.27 29.82
CA ASP A 163 21.43 -17.55 29.12
C ASP A 163 20.31 -18.47 29.59
N ARG A 164 19.28 -18.63 28.75
CA ARG A 164 18.06 -19.38 29.11
C ARG A 164 18.33 -20.85 29.48
N THR A 165 19.49 -21.42 29.13
CA THR A 165 19.87 -22.79 29.50
C THR A 165 20.36 -22.90 30.95
N LYS A 166 20.84 -21.80 31.54
CA LYS A 166 21.29 -21.73 32.93
C LYS A 166 20.15 -21.50 33.93
N HIS A 167 18.97 -21.12 33.44
CA HIS A 167 17.77 -20.90 34.25
C HIS A 167 16.87 -22.15 34.27
N PRO A 168 16.20 -22.46 35.40
CA PRO A 168 15.19 -23.52 35.44
C PRO A 168 13.99 -23.17 34.54
N LEU A 169 13.15 -24.16 34.24
CA LEU A 169 11.89 -23.95 33.52
C LEU A 169 10.87 -23.14 34.34
N GLN A 170 10.88 -23.27 35.66
CA GLN A 170 10.08 -22.45 36.56
C GLN A 170 10.98 -21.91 37.67
N PRO A 171 10.76 -20.65 38.11
CA PRO A 171 11.53 -20.07 39.20
C PRO A 171 11.31 -20.87 40.49
N LYS A 172 12.38 -21.02 41.28
CA LYS A 172 12.36 -21.73 42.57
C LYS A 172 12.14 -20.80 43.76
N ASP A 173 12.47 -19.54 43.54
CA ASP A 173 12.48 -18.41 44.45
C ASP A 173 12.25 -17.15 43.59
N ASP A 174 11.91 -16.02 44.20
CA ASP A 174 11.78 -14.73 43.48
C ASP A 174 13.14 -14.04 43.26
N SER A 175 14.26 -14.74 43.43
CA SER A 175 15.57 -14.13 43.25
C SER A 175 15.87 -13.92 41.76
N ILE A 176 16.27 -12.69 41.42
CA ILE A 176 16.60 -12.31 40.06
C ILE A 176 18.04 -12.74 39.78
N LYS A 177 18.21 -13.60 38.77
CA LYS A 177 19.50 -14.16 38.36
C LYS A 177 19.71 -13.84 36.88
N PHE A 178 20.88 -13.33 36.54
CA PHE A 178 21.30 -12.99 35.17
C PHE A 178 22.79 -13.30 35.00
N GLU A 179 23.23 -13.43 33.76
CA GLU A 179 24.62 -13.72 33.40
C GLU A 179 25.46 -12.44 33.46
N ALA A 180 24.96 -11.35 32.86
CA ALA A 180 25.57 -10.02 32.89
C ALA A 180 24.51 -8.91 32.98
N GLU A 181 24.92 -7.74 33.47
CA GLU A 181 24.13 -6.50 33.46
C GLU A 181 24.92 -5.42 32.71
N LEU A 182 24.23 -4.69 31.83
CA LEU A 182 24.77 -3.59 31.04
C LEU A 182 24.33 -2.29 31.70
N VAL A 183 25.30 -1.53 32.22
CA VAL A 183 25.05 -0.33 33.04
C VAL A 183 25.66 0.88 32.36
N GLY A 184 24.85 1.90 32.11
CA GLY A 184 25.30 3.14 31.47
C GLY A 184 24.21 4.08 30.97
N HIS A 185 22.97 3.61 30.82
CA HIS A 185 21.79 4.48 30.65
C HIS A 185 21.26 4.97 32.00
N SER A 186 20.54 6.09 31.99
CA SER A 186 19.97 6.72 33.20
C SER A 186 18.43 6.76 33.25
N LYS A 187 17.77 6.27 32.20
CA LYS A 187 16.31 6.14 32.06
C LYS A 187 15.96 4.91 31.23
N GLU A 188 14.70 4.50 31.22
CA GLU A 188 14.20 3.43 30.37
C GLU A 188 14.23 3.75 28.87
N GLY A 189 13.79 2.79 28.06
CA GLY A 189 13.75 2.90 26.62
C GLY A 189 13.13 1.67 25.95
N PHE A 190 13.15 1.70 24.62
CA PHE A 190 12.68 0.62 23.75
C PHE A 190 13.63 0.34 22.58
N GLY A 191 14.76 1.05 22.45
CA GLY A 191 15.78 0.73 21.47
C GLY A 191 16.65 -0.45 21.93
N LEU A 192 16.55 -1.60 21.27
CA LEU A 192 17.36 -2.79 21.56
C LEU A 192 17.57 -3.64 20.29
N SER A 193 18.82 -3.70 19.80
CA SER A 193 19.18 -4.54 18.65
C SER A 193 20.53 -5.21 18.83
N TRP A 194 20.57 -6.51 18.53
CA TRP A 194 21.82 -7.27 18.37
C TRP A 194 22.43 -7.03 16.99
N SER A 195 23.76 -7.12 16.89
CA SER A 195 24.42 -7.18 15.59
C SER A 195 24.21 -8.58 14.98
N PRO A 196 23.64 -8.69 13.77
CA PRO A 196 23.53 -9.99 13.09
C PRO A 196 24.89 -10.52 12.63
N LEU A 197 25.87 -9.63 12.45
CA LEU A 197 27.18 -9.94 11.88
C LEU A 197 28.30 -10.11 12.91
N LYS A 198 28.24 -9.40 14.04
CA LYS A 198 29.28 -9.43 15.07
C LYS A 198 28.75 -10.01 16.37
N GLU A 199 29.23 -11.21 16.70
CA GLU A 199 28.80 -11.94 17.88
C GLU A 199 29.01 -11.14 19.18
N GLY A 200 28.04 -11.21 20.10
CA GLY A 200 28.10 -10.52 21.40
C GLY A 200 27.95 -9.00 21.35
N HIS A 201 27.71 -8.40 20.17
CA HIS A 201 27.56 -6.95 20.02
C HIS A 201 26.10 -6.51 20.03
N LEU A 202 25.81 -5.49 20.82
CA LEU A 202 24.47 -4.97 21.07
C LEU A 202 24.47 -3.44 20.94
N VAL A 203 23.35 -2.86 20.49
CA VAL A 203 23.08 -1.42 20.53
C VAL A 203 21.76 -1.17 21.25
N THR A 204 21.72 -0.09 22.04
CA THR A 204 20.57 0.35 22.83
C THR A 204 20.29 1.84 22.61
N GLY A 205 19.03 2.25 22.75
CA GLY A 205 18.56 3.64 22.65
C GLY A 205 17.42 3.89 23.63
N ASN A 206 17.52 4.99 24.39
CA ASN A 206 16.71 5.25 25.58
C ASN A 206 16.24 6.71 25.67
N GLU A 207 15.36 7.00 26.64
CA GLU A 207 14.87 8.35 26.99
C GLU A 207 15.94 9.29 27.56
N ASP A 208 17.15 8.79 27.84
CA ASP A 208 18.30 9.62 28.19
C ASP A 208 18.95 10.29 26.97
N THR A 209 18.31 10.18 25.80
CA THR A 209 18.71 10.73 24.50
C THR A 209 20.01 10.16 23.93
N THR A 210 20.58 9.13 24.56
CA THR A 210 21.84 8.52 24.12
C THR A 210 21.63 7.19 23.42
N VAL A 211 22.56 6.87 22.52
CA VAL A 211 22.70 5.55 21.92
C VAL A 211 23.98 4.92 22.45
N LYS A 212 23.95 3.66 22.86
CA LYS A 212 25.12 2.98 23.42
C LYS A 212 25.36 1.67 22.70
N THR A 213 26.63 1.40 22.41
CA THR A 213 27.07 0.10 21.85
C THR A 213 27.84 -0.67 22.90
N TRP A 214 27.63 -1.98 22.92
CA TRP A 214 28.16 -2.88 23.94
C TRP A 214 28.83 -4.09 23.28
N ASP A 215 29.95 -4.54 23.83
CA ASP A 215 30.58 -5.81 23.51
C ASP A 215 30.58 -6.71 24.76
N ILE A 216 29.69 -7.69 24.75
CA ILE A 216 29.51 -8.61 25.87
C ILE A 216 30.69 -9.59 25.96
N LYS A 217 31.37 -9.89 24.86
CA LYS A 217 32.50 -10.85 24.86
C LYS A 217 33.76 -10.26 25.50
N SER A 218 34.06 -8.99 25.25
CA SER A 218 35.21 -8.32 25.88
C SER A 218 34.88 -7.73 27.26
N GLY A 219 33.64 -7.30 27.49
CA GLY A 219 33.21 -6.75 28.78
C GLY A 219 32.97 -7.77 29.89
N PHE A 220 32.60 -9.02 29.55
CA PHE A 220 32.24 -10.02 30.55
C PHE A 220 33.45 -10.61 31.28
N SER A 221 33.40 -10.61 32.62
CA SER A 221 34.34 -11.34 33.47
C SER A 221 33.60 -12.21 34.49
N LYS A 222 34.14 -13.40 34.82
CA LYS A 222 33.57 -14.27 35.85
C LYS A 222 33.50 -13.63 37.24
N SER A 223 34.31 -12.61 37.51
CA SER A 223 34.31 -11.84 38.77
C SER A 223 33.49 -10.56 38.73
N ASN A 224 33.13 -10.06 37.55
CA ASN A 224 32.35 -8.83 37.38
C ASN A 224 31.30 -9.02 36.28
N LYS A 225 30.03 -9.05 36.70
CA LYS A 225 28.88 -9.16 35.80
C LYS A 225 28.48 -7.83 35.16
N THR A 226 28.97 -6.72 35.68
CA THR A 226 28.62 -5.36 35.24
C THR A 226 29.50 -4.94 34.06
N ILE A 227 28.88 -4.68 32.92
CA ILE A 227 29.52 -4.30 31.66
C ILE A 227 29.18 -2.83 31.37
N SER A 228 30.22 -2.02 31.14
CA SER A 228 30.11 -0.62 30.70
C SER A 228 29.98 -0.51 29.18
N PRO A 229 29.39 0.56 28.63
CA PRO A 229 29.28 0.73 27.18
C PRO A 229 30.64 0.90 26.51
N THR A 230 30.82 0.26 25.35
CA THR A 230 32.02 0.39 24.50
C THR A 230 32.12 1.78 23.88
N ALA A 231 30.97 2.37 23.53
CA ALA A 231 30.85 3.77 23.11
C ALA A 231 29.47 4.32 23.50
N THR A 232 29.40 5.63 23.73
CA THR A 232 28.14 6.38 23.97
C THR A 232 28.05 7.52 22.97
N TYR A 233 26.99 7.52 22.18
CA TYR A 233 26.71 8.49 21.14
C TYR A 233 25.67 9.49 21.64
N ASN A 234 25.99 10.78 21.55
CA ASN A 234 25.14 11.89 21.98
C ASN A 234 24.74 12.68 20.73
N VAL A 235 23.90 12.06 19.90
CA VAL A 235 23.58 12.56 18.54
C VAL A 235 22.12 13.02 18.37
N HIS A 236 21.24 12.61 19.28
CA HIS A 236 19.85 13.05 19.34
C HIS A 236 19.64 14.10 20.44
N SER A 237 18.59 14.91 20.30
CA SER A 237 18.17 15.91 21.29
C SER A 237 16.93 15.53 22.10
N ALA A 238 16.34 14.36 21.84
CA ALA A 238 15.18 13.81 22.55
C ALA A 238 15.30 12.27 22.66
N THR A 239 14.26 11.59 23.16
CA THR A 239 14.21 10.13 23.33
C THR A 239 14.63 9.39 22.07
N VAL A 240 15.46 8.35 22.21
CA VAL A 240 15.73 7.42 21.10
C VAL A 240 14.79 6.24 21.21
N ASN A 241 13.81 6.18 20.31
CA ASN A 241 12.70 5.23 20.37
C ASN A 241 13.12 3.84 19.88
N ASP A 242 13.93 3.78 18.83
CA ASP A 242 14.38 2.51 18.26
C ASP A 242 15.78 2.63 17.65
N VAL A 243 16.49 1.50 17.63
CA VAL A 243 17.85 1.38 17.09
C VAL A 243 18.00 0.04 16.40
N GLN A 244 18.74 -0.01 15.30
CA GLN A 244 19.01 -1.25 14.58
C GLN A 244 20.45 -1.28 14.04
N TYR A 245 21.11 -2.43 14.15
CA TYR A 245 22.30 -2.70 13.35
C TYR A 245 21.90 -2.98 11.90
N HIS A 246 22.70 -2.47 10.96
CA HIS A 246 22.53 -2.79 9.56
C HIS A 246 22.80 -4.30 9.30
N PRO A 247 21.95 -5.01 8.52
CA PRO A 247 22.07 -6.45 8.32
C PRO A 247 23.32 -6.89 7.54
N ILE A 248 23.79 -6.07 6.59
CA ILE A 248 24.97 -6.34 5.74
C ILE A 248 26.26 -5.64 6.23
N HIS A 249 26.19 -4.43 6.82
CA HIS A 249 27.35 -3.63 7.24
C HIS A 249 27.49 -3.58 8.76
N ASN A 250 28.46 -4.30 9.32
CA ASN A 250 28.60 -4.47 10.78
C ASN A 250 28.95 -3.20 11.59
N PHE A 251 29.31 -2.11 10.90
CA PHE A 251 29.70 -0.83 11.50
C PHE A 251 28.59 0.23 11.43
N LEU A 252 27.50 -0.01 10.68
CA LEU A 252 26.39 0.93 10.55
C LEU A 252 25.27 0.62 11.56
N ILE A 253 24.77 1.67 12.20
CA ILE A 253 23.64 1.64 13.11
C ILE A 253 22.65 2.73 12.67
N GLY A 254 21.38 2.37 12.53
CA GLY A 254 20.27 3.29 12.31
C GLY A 254 19.56 3.58 13.63
N THR A 255 19.12 4.82 13.82
CA THR A 255 18.48 5.31 15.05
C THR A 255 17.28 6.19 14.71
N ALA A 256 16.23 6.13 15.52
CA ALA A 256 15.00 6.91 15.39
C ALA A 256 14.64 7.61 16.70
N SER A 257 14.11 8.84 16.64
CA SER A 257 13.91 9.68 17.83
C SER A 257 12.70 10.62 17.73
N ASP A 258 12.21 11.03 18.91
CA ASP A 258 11.28 12.15 19.11
C ASP A 258 11.79 13.49 18.55
N ASP A 259 13.10 13.64 18.27
CA ASP A 259 13.67 14.87 17.69
C ASP A 259 13.39 15.05 16.19
N LEU A 260 12.37 14.34 15.68
CA LEU A 260 11.92 14.27 14.28
C LEU A 260 12.96 13.66 13.31
N THR A 261 14.09 13.13 13.82
CA THR A 261 15.16 12.62 12.96
C THR A 261 15.36 11.12 13.01
N TRP A 262 15.67 10.56 11.84
CA TRP A 262 16.50 9.37 11.78
C TRP A 262 17.96 9.77 11.63
N GLN A 263 18.86 8.97 12.20
CA GLN A 263 20.31 9.16 12.06
C GLN A 263 21.00 7.82 11.77
N ILE A 264 22.09 7.88 11.02
CA ILE A 264 22.97 6.74 10.74
C ILE A 264 24.32 7.00 11.37
N ILE A 265 24.75 6.10 12.26
CA ILE A 265 26.02 6.15 12.98
C ILE A 265 26.99 5.15 12.36
N ASP A 266 28.24 5.58 12.14
CA ASP A 266 29.36 4.70 11.83
C ASP A 266 30.18 4.48 13.11
N THR A 267 30.25 3.24 13.60
CA THR A 267 30.94 2.90 14.85
C THR A 267 32.47 3.05 14.79
N ARG A 268 33.03 3.30 13.60
CA ARG A 268 34.47 3.53 13.39
C ARG A 268 34.87 5.00 13.60
N MET A 269 33.90 5.91 13.77
CA MET A 269 34.16 7.34 13.99
C MET A 269 34.44 7.64 15.47
N GLU A 270 35.66 8.09 15.79
CA GLU A 270 36.11 8.37 17.17
C GLU A 270 35.36 9.49 17.90
N THR A 271 34.72 10.42 17.18
CA THR A 271 34.20 11.64 17.80
C THR A 271 32.90 11.44 18.57
N HIS A 272 32.15 10.37 18.31
CA HIS A 272 30.87 9.93 18.95
C HIS A 272 29.79 11.02 19.21
N LYS A 273 29.95 12.22 18.64
CA LYS A 273 29.11 13.42 18.86
C LYS A 273 28.37 13.87 17.60
N LYS A 274 28.55 13.17 16.49
CA LYS A 274 27.90 13.45 15.22
C LYS A 274 27.63 12.13 14.51
N ALA A 275 26.42 11.96 14.01
CA ALA A 275 26.09 10.87 13.09
C ALA A 275 26.79 11.06 11.72
N LEU A 276 26.95 9.98 10.97
CA LEU A 276 27.40 10.01 9.58
C LEU A 276 26.35 10.72 8.70
N TYR A 277 25.07 10.37 8.89
CA TYR A 277 23.92 11.01 8.26
C TYR A 277 22.86 11.36 9.31
N ARG A 278 22.16 12.48 9.12
CA ARG A 278 21.01 12.93 9.92
C ARG A 278 20.01 13.58 8.97
N LYS A 279 18.72 13.25 9.10
CA LYS A 279 17.65 13.91 8.34
C LYS A 279 16.39 14.04 9.19
N GLU A 280 15.76 15.21 9.14
CA GLU A 280 14.37 15.39 9.59
C GLU A 280 13.46 14.61 8.62
N ALA A 281 12.76 13.63 9.17
CA ALA A 281 12.23 12.50 8.40
C ALA A 281 10.71 12.59 8.17
N HIS A 282 10.04 13.21 9.12
CA HIS A 282 8.62 13.16 9.38
C HIS A 282 8.17 14.47 10.03
N ASP A 283 6.88 14.76 9.99
CA ASP A 283 6.31 15.97 10.60
C ASP A 283 6.09 15.81 12.12
N ASP A 284 6.32 14.61 12.66
CA ASP A 284 6.18 14.24 14.08
C ASP A 284 7.22 13.15 14.47
N ALA A 285 7.27 12.76 15.75
CA ALA A 285 8.24 11.84 16.35
C ALA A 285 8.50 10.58 15.51
N VAL A 286 9.76 10.15 15.39
CA VAL A 286 10.13 8.92 14.66
C VAL A 286 10.27 7.77 15.68
N ASN A 287 9.35 6.82 15.62
CA ASN A 287 9.21 5.78 16.63
C ASN A 287 10.03 4.52 16.31
N CYS A 288 10.22 4.18 15.03
CA CYS A 288 10.85 2.93 14.62
C CYS A 288 11.67 3.06 13.33
N ILE A 289 12.70 2.22 13.18
CA ILE A 289 13.57 2.16 11.99
C ILE A 289 13.88 0.71 11.62
N SER A 290 13.83 0.40 10.31
CA SER A 290 14.06 -0.95 9.80
C SER A 290 14.87 -0.91 8.50
N PHE A 291 16.13 -1.33 8.53
CA PHE A 291 16.95 -1.60 7.35
C PHE A 291 16.40 -2.79 6.58
N HIS A 292 16.44 -2.68 5.26
CA HIS A 292 16.09 -3.76 4.37
C HIS A 292 17.11 -4.91 4.49
N PRO A 293 16.70 -6.19 4.57
CA PRO A 293 17.61 -7.32 4.74
C PRO A 293 18.57 -7.54 3.55
N GLU A 294 18.07 -7.40 2.31
CA GLU A 294 18.86 -7.65 1.08
C GLU A 294 19.45 -6.39 0.41
N PHE A 295 18.69 -5.29 0.29
CA PHE A 295 19.15 -4.05 -0.34
C PHE A 295 19.87 -3.12 0.64
N GLU A 296 21.21 -3.10 0.60
CA GLU A 296 22.05 -2.30 1.51
C GLU A 296 21.74 -0.80 1.55
N GLY A 297 21.15 -0.22 0.51
CA GLY A 297 20.83 1.20 0.46
C GLY A 297 19.51 1.55 1.13
N THR A 298 18.64 0.57 1.41
CA THR A 298 17.21 0.83 1.67
C THR A 298 16.85 0.63 3.14
N PHE A 299 16.06 1.55 3.68
CA PHE A 299 15.46 1.42 5.00
C PHE A 299 14.10 2.13 5.07
N ALA A 300 13.33 1.77 6.09
CA ALA A 300 12.04 2.35 6.41
C ALA A 300 12.06 3.02 7.78
N THR A 301 11.27 4.08 7.97
CA THR A 301 11.03 4.73 9.27
C THR A 301 9.55 4.94 9.50
N GLY A 302 9.08 4.76 10.74
CA GLY A 302 7.67 4.93 11.12
C GLY A 302 7.53 6.01 12.19
N SER A 303 6.45 6.78 12.13
CA SER A 303 6.29 8.01 12.91
C SER A 303 4.90 8.18 13.52
N ALA A 304 4.83 9.02 14.55
CA ALA A 304 3.60 9.63 15.06
C ALA A 304 2.79 10.38 13.97
N ASP A 305 3.43 10.81 12.87
CA ASP A 305 2.78 11.42 11.70
C ASP A 305 1.90 10.45 10.88
N LYS A 306 1.77 9.19 11.36
CA LYS A 306 0.90 8.13 10.83
C LYS A 306 1.37 7.56 9.48
N SER A 307 2.58 7.93 9.05
CA SER A 307 3.18 7.45 7.81
C SER A 307 4.40 6.57 8.04
N VAL A 308 4.74 5.80 7.01
CA VAL A 308 6.03 5.11 6.91
C VAL A 308 6.83 5.73 5.77
N GLY A 309 8.00 6.28 6.09
CA GLY A 309 8.94 6.80 5.09
C GLY A 309 9.88 5.72 4.58
N ILE A 310 10.03 5.61 3.26
CA ILE A 310 11.03 4.76 2.61
C ILE A 310 12.21 5.61 2.14
N TRP A 311 13.43 5.15 2.35
CA TRP A 311 14.66 5.94 2.17
C TRP A 311 15.75 5.19 1.41
N ASP A 312 16.64 5.97 0.78
CA ASP A 312 17.89 5.49 0.15
C ASP A 312 19.09 6.17 0.81
N MET A 313 20.00 5.41 1.40
CA MET A 313 21.25 5.94 1.99
C MET A 313 22.14 6.65 0.96
N ARG A 314 21.97 6.37 -0.34
CA ARG A 314 22.70 7.03 -1.44
C ARG A 314 22.12 8.41 -1.76
N ASN A 315 20.89 8.71 -1.35
CA ASN A 315 20.22 9.99 -1.56
C ASN A 315 19.22 10.28 -0.43
N PHE A 316 19.76 10.63 0.74
CA PHE A 316 18.99 10.95 1.94
C PHE A 316 18.30 12.32 1.91
N ASP A 317 18.51 13.14 0.87
CA ASP A 317 17.88 14.45 0.78
C ASP A 317 16.39 14.41 0.46
N LYS A 318 15.89 13.27 -0.04
CA LYS A 318 14.48 13.05 -0.35
C LYS A 318 14.03 11.67 0.12
N LYS A 319 12.86 11.63 0.77
CA LYS A 319 12.09 10.40 1.00
C LYS A 319 11.78 9.78 -0.37
N LEU A 320 12.04 8.48 -0.56
CA LEU A 320 11.75 7.77 -1.81
C LEU A 320 10.24 7.68 -2.03
N HIS A 321 9.52 7.27 -0.99
CA HIS A 321 8.07 7.11 -0.97
C HIS A 321 7.53 7.21 0.46
N SER A 322 6.24 7.49 0.61
CA SER A 322 5.55 7.55 1.90
C SER A 322 4.32 6.65 1.87
N LEU A 323 4.34 5.58 2.67
CA LEU A 323 3.19 4.69 2.85
C LEU A 323 2.22 5.38 3.81
N GLN A 324 0.95 5.50 3.41
CA GLN A 324 -0.09 6.23 4.15
C GLN A 324 -1.37 5.42 4.18
N ASN A 325 -1.79 5.02 5.39
CA ASN A 325 -3.07 4.35 5.65
C ASN A 325 -3.43 4.33 7.14
N HIS A 326 -2.40 4.26 8.01
CA HIS A 326 -2.61 4.20 9.45
C HIS A 326 -3.36 5.43 9.99
N ALA A 327 -4.23 5.20 10.98
CA ALA A 327 -5.05 6.24 11.60
C ALA A 327 -4.41 6.87 12.84
N SER A 328 -3.32 6.28 13.35
CA SER A 328 -2.50 6.78 14.46
C SER A 328 -1.01 6.46 14.21
N ASP A 329 -0.20 6.84 15.18
CA ASP A 329 1.22 6.62 15.34
C ASP A 329 1.66 5.22 14.87
N VAL A 330 2.66 5.16 14.00
CA VAL A 330 3.31 3.90 13.62
C VAL A 330 4.42 3.62 14.64
N ILE A 331 4.41 2.42 15.25
CA ILE A 331 5.25 2.10 16.42
C ILE A 331 6.21 0.92 16.20
N GLY A 332 5.95 0.07 15.19
CA GLY A 332 6.85 -1.03 14.82
C GLY A 332 6.96 -1.18 13.31
N LEU A 333 8.15 -1.58 12.84
CA LEU A 333 8.45 -1.84 11.43
C LEU A 333 9.35 -3.06 11.25
N GLN A 334 8.94 -3.97 10.37
CA GLN A 334 9.73 -5.15 10.04
C GLN A 334 9.55 -5.61 8.59
N TRP A 335 10.65 -5.65 7.84
CA TRP A 335 10.71 -6.28 6.52
C TRP A 335 10.43 -7.77 6.59
N HIS A 336 9.76 -8.32 5.57
CA HIS A 336 9.49 -9.75 5.49
C HIS A 336 10.80 -10.54 5.32
N PRO A 337 11.03 -11.61 6.10
CA PRO A 337 12.34 -12.28 6.16
C PRO A 337 12.71 -13.07 4.90
N GLN A 338 11.79 -13.31 3.96
CA GLN A 338 12.06 -14.01 2.69
C GLN A 338 11.50 -13.30 1.43
N ASP A 339 11.00 -12.07 1.54
CA ASP A 339 10.45 -11.33 0.38
C ASP A 339 10.81 -9.84 0.50
N ALA A 340 11.70 -9.39 -0.39
CA ALA A 340 12.22 -8.02 -0.42
C ALA A 340 11.16 -6.96 -0.77
N ALA A 341 10.04 -7.32 -1.40
CA ALA A 341 8.98 -6.36 -1.70
C ALA A 341 8.12 -6.02 -0.47
N ILE A 342 8.16 -6.83 0.59
CA ILE A 342 7.16 -6.82 1.65
C ILE A 342 7.67 -6.19 2.95
N LEU A 343 6.91 -5.23 3.46
CA LEU A 343 7.13 -4.56 4.74
C LEU A 343 5.89 -4.69 5.62
N ALA A 344 6.05 -4.91 6.92
CA ALA A 344 4.97 -4.82 7.90
C ALA A 344 5.16 -3.59 8.80
N SER A 345 4.04 -2.94 9.17
CA SER A 345 3.99 -1.88 10.18
C SER A 345 2.85 -2.10 11.18
N SER A 346 3.07 -1.76 12.45
CA SER A 346 2.03 -1.73 13.49
C SER A 346 1.78 -0.30 13.96
N SER A 347 0.57 -0.05 14.45
CA SER A 347 0.16 1.26 14.93
C SER A 347 -0.75 1.19 16.16
N TYR A 348 -0.80 2.31 16.89
CA TYR A 348 -1.81 2.56 17.92
C TYR A 348 -3.25 2.63 17.38
N ASP A 349 -3.46 2.66 16.06
CA ASP A 349 -4.78 2.45 15.44
C ASP A 349 -5.34 1.02 15.54
N ARG A 350 -4.63 0.13 16.24
CA ARG A 350 -5.00 -1.27 16.51
C ARG A 350 -4.89 -2.17 15.27
N ARG A 351 -4.08 -1.79 14.27
CA ARG A 351 -3.85 -2.54 13.02
C ARG A 351 -2.38 -2.88 12.79
N ILE A 352 -2.15 -4.03 12.14
CA ILE A 352 -0.89 -4.31 11.45
C ILE A 352 -1.17 -4.22 9.95
N CYS A 353 -0.49 -3.31 9.24
CA CYS A 353 -0.56 -3.19 7.79
C CYS A 353 0.62 -3.95 7.17
N LEU A 354 0.33 -4.73 6.12
CA LEU A 354 1.33 -5.35 5.26
C LEU A 354 1.35 -4.58 3.94
N TRP A 355 2.54 -4.23 3.49
CA TRP A 355 2.78 -3.39 2.34
C TRP A 355 3.58 -4.15 1.29
N ASP A 356 3.20 -4.00 0.02
CA ASP A 356 3.90 -4.53 -1.13
C ASP A 356 4.45 -3.37 -1.97
N LEU A 357 5.73 -3.09 -1.80
CA LEU A 357 6.40 -1.97 -2.47
C LEU A 357 6.50 -2.15 -3.99
N SER A 358 6.32 -3.38 -4.51
CA SER A 358 6.28 -3.62 -5.95
C SER A 358 5.04 -3.04 -6.63
N LYS A 359 3.98 -2.76 -5.86
CA LYS A 359 2.72 -2.17 -6.34
C LYS A 359 2.68 -0.65 -6.29
N ILE A 360 3.69 0.02 -5.74
CA ILE A 360 3.74 1.50 -5.68
C ILE A 360 3.54 2.09 -7.07
N GLY A 361 2.57 2.99 -7.20
CA GLY A 361 2.24 3.66 -8.47
C GLY A 361 1.41 2.83 -9.45
N SER A 362 0.91 1.65 -9.06
CA SER A 362 -0.07 0.90 -9.86
C SER A 362 -1.39 1.69 -10.00
N GLU A 363 -2.06 1.56 -11.15
CA GLU A 363 -3.38 2.17 -11.33
C GLU A 363 -4.44 1.43 -10.50
N GLN A 364 -5.23 2.20 -9.72
CA GLN A 364 -6.40 1.73 -8.98
C GLN A 364 -7.68 2.34 -9.56
N THR A 365 -8.79 1.62 -9.38
CA THR A 365 -10.12 2.22 -9.51
C THR A 365 -10.40 3.18 -8.34
N ALA A 366 -11.37 4.09 -8.53
CA ALA A 366 -11.74 5.04 -7.48
C ALA A 366 -12.26 4.35 -6.20
N GLU A 367 -12.92 3.20 -6.34
CA GLU A 367 -13.43 2.39 -5.22
C GLU A 367 -12.27 1.80 -4.40
N GLU A 368 -11.22 1.26 -5.04
CA GLU A 368 -10.02 0.76 -4.33
C GLU A 368 -9.22 1.86 -3.65
N ALA A 369 -9.13 3.03 -4.29
CA ALA A 369 -8.45 4.19 -3.72
C ALA A 369 -9.19 4.80 -2.51
N GLU A 370 -10.44 4.40 -2.25
CA GLU A 370 -11.15 4.68 -1.00
C GLU A 370 -10.77 3.69 0.11
N ASP A 371 -10.40 2.44 -0.23
CA ASP A 371 -9.96 1.40 0.72
C ASP A 371 -8.47 1.52 1.12
N GLY A 372 -7.60 2.06 0.24
CA GLY A 372 -6.19 2.31 0.52
C GLY A 372 -5.31 2.48 -0.74
N PRO A 373 -4.02 2.84 -0.60
CA PRO A 373 -3.08 2.93 -1.71
C PRO A 373 -2.76 1.55 -2.32
N PRO A 374 -2.24 1.45 -3.56
CA PRO A 374 -2.06 0.15 -4.24
C PRO A 374 -1.05 -0.76 -3.56
N GLU A 375 -0.08 -0.18 -2.86
CA GLU A 375 0.90 -0.89 -2.04
C GLU A 375 0.35 -1.43 -0.71
N LEU A 376 -0.88 -1.10 -0.28
CA LEU A 376 -1.49 -1.73 0.90
C LEU A 376 -1.97 -3.14 0.52
N LEU A 377 -1.21 -4.16 0.93
CA LEU A 377 -1.47 -5.56 0.58
C LEU A 377 -2.52 -6.20 1.49
N PHE A 378 -2.44 -5.95 2.80
CA PHE A 378 -3.31 -6.58 3.79
C PHE A 378 -3.37 -5.75 5.09
N MET A 379 -4.51 -5.79 5.79
CA MET A 379 -4.66 -5.18 7.12
C MET A 379 -5.16 -6.23 8.12
N HIS A 380 -4.35 -6.50 9.14
CA HIS A 380 -4.77 -7.31 10.28
C HIS A 380 -5.59 -6.45 11.26
N GLY A 381 -6.91 -6.59 11.20
CA GLY A 381 -7.89 -5.94 12.10
C GLY A 381 -8.26 -6.74 13.34
N GLY A 382 -7.40 -7.64 13.82
CA GLY A 382 -7.73 -8.56 14.91
C GLY A 382 -7.67 -7.97 16.31
N PHE A 383 -6.96 -6.87 16.53
CA PHE A 383 -6.78 -6.28 17.86
C PHE A 383 -7.87 -5.26 18.20
N THR A 384 -8.26 -5.27 19.47
CA THR A 384 -9.23 -4.34 20.07
C THR A 384 -8.57 -3.20 20.84
N ASN A 385 -7.26 -3.25 21.06
CA ASN A 385 -6.46 -2.21 21.71
C ASN A 385 -5.13 -1.98 20.98
N ARG A 386 -4.35 -0.97 21.41
CA ARG A 386 -3.05 -0.59 20.84
C ARG A 386 -2.10 -1.79 20.79
N ILE A 387 -1.35 -1.90 19.68
CA ILE A 387 -0.37 -2.95 19.48
C ILE A 387 0.93 -2.56 20.18
N CYS A 388 1.56 -3.51 20.89
CA CYS A 388 2.81 -3.31 21.60
C CYS A 388 4.02 -3.68 20.74
N ASP A 389 4.03 -4.90 20.19
CA ASP A 389 5.14 -5.47 19.41
C ASP A 389 4.59 -6.55 18.45
N PHE A 390 5.34 -6.85 17.39
CA PHE A 390 5.05 -7.94 16.47
C PHE A 390 6.34 -8.50 15.85
N ASP A 391 6.30 -9.74 15.36
CA ASP A 391 7.45 -10.37 14.72
C ASP A 391 7.04 -11.37 13.61
N TRP A 392 7.75 -11.32 12.49
CA TRP A 392 7.69 -12.30 11.40
C TRP A 392 8.36 -13.62 11.80
N ASN A 393 7.73 -14.75 11.47
CA ASN A 393 8.37 -16.05 11.61
C ASN A 393 9.40 -16.26 10.49
N LYS A 394 10.65 -16.58 10.86
CA LYS A 394 11.75 -16.77 9.90
C LYS A 394 11.74 -18.13 9.19
N ASN A 395 10.97 -19.10 9.70
CA ASN A 395 10.90 -20.46 9.16
C ASN A 395 9.67 -20.68 8.27
N ASP A 396 8.55 -20.04 8.61
CA ASP A 396 7.26 -20.20 7.94
C ASP A 396 6.85 -18.89 7.26
N PRO A 397 6.86 -18.81 5.91
CA PRO A 397 6.43 -17.61 5.18
C PRO A 397 5.01 -17.18 5.56
N TRP A 398 4.80 -15.85 5.56
CA TRP A 398 3.53 -15.20 5.91
C TRP A 398 3.00 -15.47 7.33
N LEU A 399 3.71 -16.20 8.19
CA LEU A 399 3.31 -16.40 9.58
C LEU A 399 3.83 -15.27 10.46
N MET A 400 2.92 -14.66 11.21
CA MET A 400 3.19 -13.54 12.11
C MET A 400 2.69 -13.83 13.52
N MET A 401 3.24 -13.09 14.48
CA MET A 401 2.70 -12.94 15.83
C MET A 401 2.68 -11.45 16.18
N GLY A 402 1.65 -11.01 16.90
CA GLY A 402 1.60 -9.68 17.50
C GLY A 402 0.90 -9.70 18.86
N ALA A 403 1.17 -8.69 19.67
CA ALA A 403 0.53 -8.49 20.97
C ALA A 403 -0.06 -7.08 21.11
N ALA A 404 -1.11 -6.96 21.92
CA ALA A 404 -1.74 -5.69 22.28
C ALA A 404 -1.84 -5.49 23.79
N GLU A 405 -2.09 -4.26 24.20
CA GLU A 405 -2.18 -3.83 25.61
C GLU A 405 -3.30 -4.52 26.41
N ASP A 406 -4.35 -5.02 25.74
CA ASP A 406 -5.48 -5.74 26.35
C ASP A 406 -5.20 -7.25 26.58
N ASN A 407 -3.94 -7.58 26.86
CA ASN A 407 -3.37 -8.93 27.02
C ASN A 407 -3.53 -9.85 25.79
N GLN A 408 -4.06 -9.39 24.66
CA GLN A 408 -4.26 -10.23 23.49
C GLN A 408 -2.94 -10.55 22.80
N LEU A 409 -2.64 -11.83 22.64
CA LEU A 409 -1.63 -12.36 21.73
C LEU A 409 -2.34 -13.01 20.54
N GLN A 410 -1.95 -12.65 19.31
CA GLN A 410 -2.46 -13.29 18.09
C GLN A 410 -1.32 -13.83 17.25
N ILE A 411 -1.45 -15.07 16.80
CA ILE A 411 -0.59 -15.73 15.82
C ILE A 411 -1.44 -15.95 14.58
N PHE A 412 -1.04 -15.41 13.44
CA PHE A 412 -1.86 -15.42 12.23
C PHE A 412 -1.03 -15.59 10.96
N ARG A 413 -1.68 -16.11 9.92
CA ARG A 413 -1.16 -16.24 8.55
C ARG A 413 -2.25 -15.71 7.62
N PRO A 414 -2.06 -14.56 6.93
CA PRO A 414 -3.00 -14.08 5.92
C PRO A 414 -3.26 -15.14 4.86
N ALA A 415 -4.46 -15.13 4.27
CA ALA A 415 -4.83 -16.12 3.27
C ALA A 415 -3.97 -15.96 2.02
N ARG A 416 -3.29 -17.03 1.58
CA ARG A 416 -2.34 -17.00 0.45
C ARG A 416 -2.87 -16.33 -0.82
N LYS A 417 -4.16 -16.55 -1.13
CA LYS A 417 -4.86 -15.92 -2.27
C LYS A 417 -4.84 -14.38 -2.27
N LEU A 418 -4.56 -13.75 -1.13
CA LEU A 418 -4.48 -12.29 -0.96
C LEU A 418 -3.03 -11.78 -1.05
N VAL A 419 -2.08 -12.56 -0.53
CA VAL A 419 -0.69 -12.11 -0.30
C VAL A 419 0.35 -12.72 -1.24
N GLU A 420 0.11 -13.91 -1.79
CA GLU A 420 1.00 -14.52 -2.78
C GLU A 420 0.55 -14.14 -4.20
N PRO A 421 1.46 -13.70 -5.09
CA PRO A 421 1.10 -13.36 -6.47
C PRO A 421 0.63 -14.62 -7.23
N ILE A 422 -0.48 -14.49 -7.96
CA ILE A 422 -1.08 -15.59 -8.72
C ILE A 422 -0.08 -16.09 -9.78
N LYS A 423 0.54 -17.24 -9.52
CA LYS A 423 1.41 -17.91 -10.48
C LYS A 423 0.59 -18.31 -11.72
N LYS A 424 0.77 -17.57 -12.81
CA LYS A 424 0.26 -17.96 -14.14
C LYS A 424 0.68 -19.41 -14.41
N THR A 425 -0.27 -20.27 -14.74
CA THR A 425 -0.08 -21.72 -14.91
C THR A 425 0.67 -22.08 -16.19
N GLY A 426 1.92 -21.62 -16.29
CA GLY A 426 2.95 -22.24 -17.11
C GLY A 426 3.40 -23.56 -16.49
N LYS A 427 3.76 -24.53 -17.32
CA LYS A 427 4.16 -25.90 -16.94
C LYS A 427 5.08 -25.91 -15.71
N VAL A 428 4.74 -26.74 -14.72
CA VAL A 428 5.52 -26.95 -13.50
C VAL A 428 6.94 -27.40 -13.86
N ALA A 429 7.90 -26.50 -13.74
CA ALA A 429 9.27 -26.88 -13.46
C ALA A 429 9.32 -27.21 -11.96
N VAL A 430 9.55 -28.48 -11.63
CA VAL A 430 9.77 -28.90 -10.24
C VAL A 430 11.04 -28.20 -9.74
N PRO A 431 10.99 -27.41 -8.65
CA PRO A 431 12.21 -26.84 -8.10
C PRO A 431 13.05 -27.99 -7.53
N VAL A 432 14.24 -28.19 -8.12
CA VAL A 432 15.24 -29.09 -7.54
C VAL A 432 15.68 -28.47 -6.21
N PRO A 433 15.61 -29.19 -5.08
CA PRO A 433 16.08 -28.65 -3.82
C PRO A 433 17.59 -28.43 -3.91
N ILE A 434 18.02 -27.17 -3.79
CA ILE A 434 19.42 -26.84 -3.56
C ILE A 434 19.74 -27.28 -2.14
N VAL A 435 20.32 -28.48 -2.02
CA VAL A 435 20.91 -28.94 -0.76
C VAL A 435 22.13 -28.05 -0.50
N PRO A 436 22.23 -27.36 0.65
CA PRO A 436 23.47 -26.68 1.01
C PRO A 436 24.53 -27.76 1.25
N VAL A 437 25.57 -27.77 0.41
CA VAL A 437 26.75 -28.62 0.60
C VAL A 437 27.54 -28.05 1.78
N PHE A 438 27.22 -28.52 2.97
CA PHE A 438 28.12 -28.44 4.11
C PHE A 438 29.23 -29.47 3.92
N ASP A 439 30.34 -29.07 3.32
CA ASP A 439 31.57 -29.86 3.33
C ASP A 439 32.14 -29.89 4.77
N ALA A 440 31.70 -30.90 5.52
CA ALA A 440 32.26 -31.24 6.83
C ALA A 440 33.64 -31.89 6.64
N TRP A 441 34.70 -31.10 6.76
CA TRP A 441 36.08 -31.59 6.70
C TRP A 441 36.54 -32.06 8.09
N GLU A 442 36.30 -33.33 8.42
CA GLU A 442 36.97 -33.99 9.56
C GLU A 442 38.37 -34.48 9.14
N PRO A 443 39.45 -34.06 9.83
CA PRO A 443 40.80 -34.56 9.54
C PRO A 443 41.04 -35.90 10.26
N SER A 444 40.88 -37.01 9.55
CA SER A 444 41.44 -38.31 9.97
C SER A 444 42.94 -38.40 9.61
N SER A 445 43.70 -39.16 10.40
CA SER A 445 45.15 -38.99 10.53
C SER A 445 45.97 -40.22 10.12
N SER A 446 47.29 -39.98 9.95
CA SER A 446 48.40 -40.97 9.90
C SER A 446 48.78 -41.54 8.48
N PRO A 447 50.00 -42.13 8.30
CA PRO A 447 51.20 -41.32 7.98
C PRO A 447 52.18 -41.95 6.93
N LEU A 448 53.38 -41.34 6.81
CA LEU A 448 54.66 -41.86 6.21
C LEU A 448 54.81 -41.71 4.67
N SER A 449 55.71 -40.84 4.17
CA SER A 449 57.14 -41.06 3.81
C SER A 449 57.34 -41.38 2.31
N SER A 450 58.34 -40.93 1.53
CA SER A 450 59.57 -40.12 1.74
C SER A 450 60.18 -39.67 0.37
N VAL A 451 60.75 -38.45 0.28
CA VAL A 451 62.11 -38.03 -0.23
C VAL A 451 62.75 -38.77 -1.46
N PRO A 452 63.56 -38.17 -2.42
CA PRO A 452 64.18 -36.81 -2.53
C PRO A 452 64.19 -36.06 -3.92
N GLU A 453 64.50 -34.75 -3.85
CA GLU A 453 65.47 -33.88 -4.61
C GLU A 453 65.70 -33.83 -6.16
N SER A 454 66.23 -32.65 -6.57
CA SER A 454 66.98 -32.26 -7.79
C SER A 454 66.17 -31.88 -9.05
N SER A 455 66.51 -30.86 -9.87
CA SER A 455 67.60 -29.85 -9.84
C SER A 455 67.26 -28.58 -10.65
N ILE A 456 67.87 -27.43 -10.32
CA ILE A 456 67.89 -26.14 -11.07
C ILE A 456 68.96 -26.22 -12.22
N PRO A 457 68.91 -25.43 -13.32
CA PRO A 457 69.36 -24.01 -13.39
C PRO A 457 68.29 -23.08 -14.03
N GLU A 458 68.12 -21.81 -13.63
CA GLU A 458 68.96 -20.60 -13.92
C GLU A 458 69.00 -20.19 -15.40
N GLU A 459 68.38 -19.04 -15.72
CA GLU A 459 69.10 -17.86 -16.25
C GLU A 459 68.24 -16.58 -16.15
N GLU A 460 68.88 -15.48 -15.72
CA GLU A 460 68.42 -14.08 -15.85
C GLU A 460 68.58 -13.64 -17.34
N GLU A 461 68.10 -12.54 -17.90
CA GLU A 461 67.58 -11.24 -17.46
C GLU A 461 66.47 -10.82 -18.50
N SER A 462 65.80 -9.66 -18.54
CA SER A 462 65.95 -8.34 -17.92
C SER A 462 64.61 -7.59 -17.82
N ARG A 463 64.68 -6.27 -17.62
CA ARG A 463 63.66 -5.21 -17.82
C ARG A 463 64.32 -4.07 -18.63
N PRO A 464 63.62 -3.08 -19.26
CA PRO A 464 62.59 -2.25 -18.61
C PRO A 464 61.43 -1.76 -19.51
N GLU A 465 60.77 -0.69 -19.04
CA GLU A 465 59.39 -0.26 -19.32
C GLU A 465 59.31 0.93 -20.31
N GLN A 466 58.06 1.36 -20.61
CA GLN A 466 57.64 2.62 -21.28
C GLN A 466 57.76 2.63 -22.84
N GLU A 467 56.86 3.25 -23.62
CA GLU A 467 55.71 4.13 -23.28
C GLU A 467 54.55 4.08 -24.31
N ILE A 468 53.46 4.75 -23.97
CA ILE A 468 52.10 4.80 -24.56
C ILE A 468 52.02 5.32 -26.01
N ALA A 469 51.15 4.69 -26.85
CA ALA A 469 50.54 5.33 -28.04
C ALA A 469 49.16 4.73 -28.44
N THR A 470 48.10 5.30 -27.86
CA THR A 470 46.80 5.73 -28.48
C THR A 470 46.19 5.07 -29.74
N ASN A 471 44.89 4.71 -29.64
CA ASN A 471 43.83 4.67 -30.69
C ASN A 471 44.03 3.68 -31.88
N SER A 472 43.10 2.82 -32.28
CA SER A 472 41.62 2.88 -32.25
C SER A 472 41.05 1.54 -32.75
N ASP A 473 40.01 1.01 -32.09
CA ASP A 473 39.23 -0.15 -32.57
C ASP A 473 37.78 0.24 -32.91
N GLU A 474 37.41 0.17 -34.19
CA GLU A 474 36.03 0.15 -34.68
C GLU A 474 35.82 -1.09 -35.56
N SER A 475 35.08 -2.07 -35.06
CA SER A 475 34.51 -3.20 -35.83
C SER A 475 33.35 -3.80 -35.00
N GLU A 476 32.24 -4.29 -35.56
CA GLU A 476 31.87 -4.59 -36.94
C GLU A 476 30.44 -4.13 -37.28
N ARG A 477 30.17 -3.83 -38.57
CA ARG A 477 28.82 -3.79 -39.16
C ARG A 477 28.80 -4.68 -40.40
N THR A 478 28.02 -5.76 -40.37
CA THR A 478 27.93 -6.69 -41.51
C THR A 478 26.55 -6.60 -42.15
N LEU A 479 26.53 -6.16 -43.42
CA LEU A 479 25.34 -6.03 -44.25
C LEU A 479 24.93 -7.36 -44.88
N TYR A 480 23.63 -7.67 -44.87
CA TYR A 480 23.03 -8.60 -45.83
C TYR A 480 21.74 -8.02 -46.42
N LEU A 481 21.58 -8.19 -47.73
CA LEU A 481 20.50 -7.63 -48.55
C LEU A 481 19.24 -8.51 -48.49
N PRO A 482 18.01 -7.95 -48.58
CA PRO A 482 16.78 -8.72 -48.63
C PRO A 482 16.47 -9.25 -50.04
N ALA A 483 15.91 -10.46 -50.11
CA ALA A 483 15.49 -11.10 -51.36
C ALA A 483 14.04 -10.75 -51.76
N THR A 484 13.77 -10.77 -53.07
CA THR A 484 12.45 -10.51 -53.69
C THR A 484 11.59 -11.78 -53.82
N PRO A 485 10.25 -11.69 -53.69
CA PRO A 485 9.29 -12.62 -54.28
C PRO A 485 8.64 -12.08 -55.58
N PRO A 486 8.02 -12.94 -56.42
CA PRO A 486 7.62 -12.62 -57.80
C PRO A 486 6.21 -12.03 -57.96
N SER A 487 5.84 -11.69 -59.20
CA SER A 487 4.69 -10.85 -59.57
C SER A 487 3.55 -11.54 -60.34
N SER A 488 2.31 -11.09 -60.05
CA SER A 488 1.10 -11.13 -60.91
C SER A 488 0.42 -12.49 -61.22
N PRO A 489 -0.86 -12.52 -61.67
CA PRO A 489 -1.81 -11.40 -61.89
C PRO A 489 -3.22 -11.58 -61.27
N TYR A 490 -3.99 -10.49 -61.11
CA TYR A 490 -5.28 -10.25 -61.80
C TYR A 490 -5.87 -8.87 -61.44
N ALA A 491 -6.57 -8.27 -62.40
CA ALA A 491 -6.90 -6.84 -62.47
C ALA A 491 -7.98 -6.33 -61.49
N VAL A 492 -7.88 -5.04 -61.14
CA VAL A 492 -9.05 -4.16 -60.90
C VAL A 492 -8.86 -2.89 -61.73
N GLU A 493 -9.92 -2.49 -62.44
CA GLU A 493 -9.90 -1.40 -63.42
C GLU A 493 -10.11 -0.01 -62.78
N ARG A 494 -9.67 1.04 -63.49
CA ARG A 494 -9.68 2.43 -63.00
C ARG A 494 -11.08 3.06 -63.02
N VAL A 495 -11.39 3.89 -62.01
CA VAL A 495 -12.21 5.11 -62.22
C VAL A 495 -11.59 6.33 -61.53
N ARG A 496 -10.93 7.13 -62.38
CA ARG A 496 -10.65 8.59 -62.30
C ARG A 496 -10.77 9.33 -60.96
N ASP A 497 -9.62 9.87 -60.53
CA ASP A 497 -9.54 11.14 -59.81
C ASP A 497 -10.27 12.29 -60.53
N LYS A 498 -10.87 13.16 -59.73
CA LYS A 498 -10.89 14.61 -59.98
C LYS A 498 -10.39 15.30 -58.71
N GLY A 499 -9.21 15.90 -58.80
CA GLY A 499 -8.61 16.60 -57.67
C GLY A 499 -9.32 17.90 -57.32
N SER A 500 -9.13 18.33 -56.07
CA SER A 500 -9.22 19.73 -55.66
C SER A 500 -8.25 19.93 -54.49
N MET A 501 -7.14 20.61 -54.76
CA MET A 501 -6.22 21.04 -53.70
C MET A 501 -6.67 22.38 -53.14
N LEU A 502 -6.57 22.53 -51.81
CA LEU A 502 -6.42 23.79 -51.08
C LEU A 502 -7.55 24.85 -51.21
N THR A 503 -8.37 24.97 -50.17
CA THR A 503 -8.54 26.26 -49.49
C THR A 503 -8.58 26.08 -47.98
N SER A 504 -7.80 26.90 -47.27
CA SER A 504 -7.96 27.15 -45.85
C SER A 504 -9.01 28.24 -45.67
N GLU A 505 -10.19 27.90 -45.17
CA GLU A 505 -11.16 28.91 -44.73
C GLU A 505 -12.00 28.39 -43.56
N SER A 506 -12.31 29.29 -42.63
CA SER A 506 -12.72 28.93 -41.27
C SER A 506 -14.10 29.47 -40.93
N LYS A 507 -14.89 28.64 -40.21
CA LYS A 507 -16.07 29.02 -39.40
C LYS A 507 -17.32 29.46 -40.20
N GLN A 508 -18.56 29.29 -39.71
CA GLN A 508 -19.05 28.71 -38.44
C GLN A 508 -20.02 27.55 -38.63
N SER A 509 -20.21 26.80 -37.55
CA SER A 509 -21.38 25.98 -37.28
C SER A 509 -21.74 26.18 -35.80
N ALA A 510 -23.02 26.43 -35.47
CA ALA A 510 -23.48 26.32 -34.10
C ALA A 510 -23.15 24.94 -33.54
N MET A 511 -22.80 24.96 -32.28
CA MET A 511 -22.07 23.91 -31.59
C MET A 511 -23.02 22.85 -31.05
N LEU A 512 -22.95 21.64 -31.59
CA LEU A 512 -23.63 20.48 -31.04
C LEU A 512 -23.01 20.11 -29.67
N LEU A 513 -23.84 19.90 -28.66
CA LEU A 513 -23.42 19.31 -27.39
C LEU A 513 -23.58 17.79 -27.48
N LEU A 514 -22.45 17.10 -27.61
CA LEU A 514 -22.36 15.64 -27.69
C LEU A 514 -22.01 15.10 -26.30
N GLY A 515 -22.99 14.52 -25.61
CA GLY A 515 -22.76 13.86 -24.33
C GLY A 515 -22.05 12.52 -24.52
N LEU A 516 -20.86 12.34 -23.96
CA LEU A 516 -20.11 11.09 -23.96
C LEU A 516 -20.24 10.42 -22.58
N THR A 517 -20.70 9.18 -22.58
CA THR A 517 -20.82 8.36 -21.36
C THR A 517 -20.58 6.89 -21.66
N GLY A 518 -20.36 6.09 -20.62
CA GLY A 518 -20.06 4.65 -20.71
C GLY A 518 -19.59 4.13 -19.36
N SER A 519 -19.92 2.87 -19.05
CA SER A 519 -19.51 2.21 -17.80
C SER A 519 -18.01 1.86 -17.80
N ILE A 520 -17.47 1.41 -16.67
CA ILE A 520 -16.08 0.97 -16.53
C ILE A 520 -15.67 -0.07 -17.62
N ALA A 521 -14.41 -0.03 -18.07
CA ALA A 521 -13.83 -0.90 -19.10
C ALA A 521 -14.51 -0.92 -20.49
N THR A 522 -15.47 -0.04 -20.77
CA THR A 522 -16.14 0.05 -22.09
C THR A 522 -15.29 0.71 -23.17
N GLY A 523 -14.26 1.50 -22.81
CA GLY A 523 -13.41 2.24 -23.74
C GLY A 523 -13.76 3.72 -23.94
N LYS A 524 -14.61 4.31 -23.08
CA LYS A 524 -14.97 5.75 -23.10
C LYS A 524 -13.78 6.69 -23.34
N SER A 525 -12.69 6.54 -22.57
CA SER A 525 -11.50 7.39 -22.68
C SER A 525 -10.77 7.21 -24.02
N THR A 526 -10.81 6.02 -24.62
CA THR A 526 -10.28 5.76 -25.96
C THR A 526 -11.09 6.52 -27.02
N VAL A 527 -12.42 6.51 -26.92
CA VAL A 527 -13.31 7.29 -27.80
C VAL A 527 -13.07 8.80 -27.62
N SER A 528 -12.94 9.28 -26.38
CA SER A 528 -12.59 10.67 -26.05
C SER A 528 -11.23 11.09 -26.67
N SER A 529 -10.22 10.22 -26.62
CA SER A 529 -8.92 10.42 -27.25
C SER A 529 -8.98 10.42 -28.79
N ILE A 530 -9.87 9.63 -29.40
CA ILE A 530 -10.07 9.59 -30.86
C ILE A 530 -10.80 10.87 -31.33
N LEU A 531 -11.84 11.30 -30.63
CA LEU A 531 -12.63 12.49 -30.98
C LEU A 531 -11.85 13.81 -30.84
N SER A 532 -10.87 13.87 -29.93
CA SER A 532 -9.98 15.03 -29.78
C SER A 532 -8.87 15.12 -30.82
N LYS A 533 -8.58 14.04 -31.55
CA LYS A 533 -7.52 13.96 -32.58
C LYS A 533 -8.08 14.21 -34.00
N PRO A 534 -7.23 14.53 -34.98
CA PRO A 534 -7.63 14.52 -36.39
C PRO A 534 -8.20 13.13 -36.76
N PRO A 535 -9.26 13.04 -37.57
CA PRO A 535 -9.88 14.11 -38.37
C PRO A 535 -10.99 14.92 -37.65
N TYR A 536 -11.31 14.62 -36.38
CA TYR A 536 -12.45 15.21 -35.67
C TYR A 536 -12.07 16.51 -34.94
N SER A 537 -10.94 16.49 -34.23
CA SER A 537 -10.36 17.63 -33.51
C SER A 537 -11.36 18.37 -32.61
N LEU A 538 -12.22 17.63 -31.92
CA LEU A 538 -13.27 18.20 -31.07
C LEU A 538 -12.73 18.60 -29.69
N PRO A 539 -13.14 19.77 -29.15
CA PRO A 539 -12.91 20.10 -27.76
C PRO A 539 -13.66 19.15 -26.83
N ILE A 540 -12.93 18.60 -25.85
CA ILE A 540 -13.47 17.77 -24.77
C ILE A 540 -13.62 18.64 -23.52
N VAL A 541 -14.80 18.61 -22.91
CA VAL A 541 -15.11 19.19 -21.60
C VAL A 541 -15.27 18.02 -20.64
N ASP A 542 -14.20 17.71 -19.91
CA ASP A 542 -14.11 16.59 -18.97
C ASP A 542 -14.61 17.05 -17.59
N ALA A 543 -15.71 16.45 -17.12
CA ALA A 543 -16.32 16.82 -15.85
C ALA A 543 -15.49 16.42 -14.63
N ASP A 544 -14.71 15.34 -14.70
CA ASP A 544 -13.89 14.84 -13.60
C ASP A 544 -12.63 15.72 -13.43
N LEU A 545 -12.03 16.12 -14.55
CA LEU A 545 -10.94 17.10 -14.56
C LEU A 545 -11.41 18.46 -14.02
N ILE A 546 -12.59 18.93 -14.46
CA ILE A 546 -13.16 20.20 -13.99
C ILE A 546 -13.49 20.14 -12.49
N ALA A 547 -14.05 19.02 -11.99
CA ALA A 547 -14.31 18.83 -10.57
C ALA A 547 -13.05 18.92 -9.71
N ARG A 548 -11.88 18.51 -10.24
CA ARG A 548 -10.58 18.68 -9.58
C ARG A 548 -10.09 20.13 -9.62
N GLN A 549 -10.26 20.81 -10.75
CA GLN A 549 -9.80 22.20 -10.97
C GLN A 549 -10.59 23.25 -10.19
N VAL A 550 -11.91 23.13 -10.07
CA VAL A 550 -12.74 24.15 -9.38
C VAL A 550 -12.57 24.20 -7.86
N VAL A 551 -11.74 23.31 -7.31
CA VAL A 551 -11.34 23.27 -5.90
C VAL A 551 -9.83 23.49 -5.71
N GLU A 552 -9.11 23.94 -6.74
CA GLU A 552 -7.70 24.35 -6.63
C GLU A 552 -7.55 25.73 -5.95
N PRO A 553 -6.40 26.00 -5.30
CA PRO A 553 -6.13 27.28 -4.65
C PRO A 553 -6.33 28.50 -5.56
N GLY A 554 -6.96 29.54 -5.00
CA GLY A 554 -7.31 30.77 -5.72
C GLY A 554 -8.61 30.70 -6.54
N THR A 555 -9.35 29.58 -6.50
CA THR A 555 -10.69 29.48 -7.09
C THR A 555 -11.80 29.83 -6.08
N ALA A 556 -12.96 30.24 -6.59
CA ALA A 556 -14.12 30.55 -5.73
C ALA A 556 -14.69 29.30 -5.03
N GLY A 557 -14.59 28.11 -5.65
CA GLY A 557 -15.00 26.85 -5.03
C GLY A 557 -14.07 26.46 -3.87
N TYR A 558 -12.75 26.57 -4.07
CA TYR A 558 -11.76 26.44 -3.01
C TYR A 558 -12.03 27.41 -1.85
N ASN A 559 -12.21 28.71 -2.12
CA ASN A 559 -12.45 29.70 -1.05
C ASN A 559 -13.69 29.37 -0.22
N ALA A 560 -14.80 28.98 -0.85
CA ALA A 560 -16.04 28.64 -0.15
C ALA A 560 -15.96 27.31 0.63
N ILE A 561 -15.14 26.36 0.19
CA ILE A 561 -14.82 25.14 0.96
C ILE A 561 -13.99 25.52 2.20
N VAL A 562 -12.95 26.33 2.03
CA VAL A 562 -12.07 26.76 3.13
C VAL A 562 -12.85 27.60 4.16
N GLU A 563 -13.62 28.58 3.73
CA GLU A 563 -14.44 29.41 4.63
C GLU A 563 -15.40 28.57 5.51
N HIS A 564 -15.98 27.52 4.95
CA HIS A 564 -16.96 26.71 5.67
C HIS A 564 -16.34 25.59 6.52
N PHE A 565 -15.33 24.89 6.01
CA PHE A 565 -14.79 23.69 6.64
C PHE A 565 -13.53 23.95 7.47
N LEU A 566 -12.71 24.98 7.18
CA LEU A 566 -11.47 25.24 7.92
C LEU A 566 -11.69 25.49 9.43
N PRO A 567 -12.75 26.19 9.89
CA PRO A 567 -12.99 26.39 11.33
C PRO A 567 -13.27 25.10 12.10
N THR A 568 -13.68 24.03 11.43
CA THR A 568 -14.04 22.73 12.04
C THR A 568 -13.13 21.58 11.60
N THR A 569 -12.20 21.85 10.68
CA THR A 569 -11.30 20.87 10.05
C THR A 569 -9.91 21.54 9.92
N PRO A 570 -9.09 21.55 10.98
CA PRO A 570 -7.82 22.29 10.99
C PRO A 570 -6.78 21.72 9.99
N ASP A 571 -6.87 20.43 9.66
CA ASP A 571 -6.04 19.70 8.70
C ASP A 571 -6.52 19.82 7.23
N LEU A 572 -7.53 20.65 6.95
CA LEU A 572 -8.14 20.83 5.62
C LEU A 572 -7.16 21.32 4.54
N LEU A 573 -6.05 21.94 4.92
CA LEU A 573 -5.07 22.53 4.00
C LEU A 573 -3.70 21.90 4.20
N LEU A 574 -3.13 21.40 3.11
CA LEU A 574 -1.77 20.84 3.06
C LEU A 574 -0.73 21.94 3.36
N PRO A 575 0.44 21.60 3.93
CA PRO A 575 1.45 22.59 4.31
C PRO A 575 2.06 23.33 3.10
N ASP A 576 2.17 22.67 1.94
CA ASP A 576 2.77 23.21 0.72
C ASP A 576 2.06 24.49 0.22
N ALA A 577 2.75 25.62 0.24
CA ALA A 577 2.21 26.87 -0.29
C ALA A 577 2.51 27.02 -1.79
N THR A 578 1.48 27.00 -2.63
CA THR A 578 1.60 27.47 -4.02
C THR A 578 1.45 29.00 -4.07
N PRO A 579 1.87 29.68 -5.16
CA PRO A 579 1.63 31.12 -5.35
C PRO A 579 0.14 31.54 -5.35
N LYS A 580 -0.79 30.58 -5.36
CA LYS A 580 -2.25 30.81 -5.29
C LYS A 580 -2.87 30.39 -3.94
N GLY A 581 -2.07 29.89 -3.00
CA GLY A 581 -2.51 29.37 -1.70
C GLY A 581 -2.13 27.90 -1.48
N ARG A 582 -2.51 27.36 -0.31
CA ARG A 582 -2.27 25.96 0.09
C ARG A 582 -3.32 25.03 -0.55
N PRO A 583 -2.95 23.86 -1.11
CA PRO A 583 -3.92 22.92 -1.67
C PRO A 583 -4.77 22.24 -0.58
N LEU A 584 -6.00 21.84 -0.95
CA LEU A 584 -6.89 21.11 -0.06
C LEU A 584 -6.35 19.70 0.21
N ASN A 585 -6.34 19.32 1.48
CA ASN A 585 -6.18 17.95 1.94
C ASN A 585 -7.46 17.17 1.60
N ARG A 586 -7.45 16.51 0.42
CA ARG A 586 -8.60 15.75 -0.10
C ARG A 586 -9.02 14.60 0.85
N PRO A 587 -8.09 13.81 1.44
CA PRO A 587 -8.42 12.85 2.50
C PRO A 587 -9.13 13.48 3.71
N ALA A 588 -8.63 14.59 4.25
CA ALA A 588 -9.26 15.25 5.40
C ALA A 588 -10.70 15.71 5.11
N LEU A 589 -10.90 16.39 3.97
CA LEU A 589 -12.24 16.77 3.52
C LEU A 589 -13.13 15.54 3.28
N GLY A 590 -12.56 14.46 2.74
CA GLY A 590 -13.25 13.19 2.52
C GLY A 590 -13.78 12.57 3.82
N ARG A 591 -12.94 12.47 4.86
CA ARG A 591 -13.34 11.97 6.20
C ARG A 591 -14.51 12.76 6.80
N ARG A 592 -14.56 14.07 6.53
CA ARG A 592 -15.61 14.99 7.00
C ARG A 592 -16.94 14.81 6.26
N VAL A 593 -16.93 14.51 4.96
CA VAL A 593 -18.15 14.46 4.12
C VAL A 593 -18.60 13.06 3.65
N PHE A 594 -17.81 12.00 3.86
CA PHE A 594 -18.16 10.63 3.47
C PHE A 594 -18.27 9.68 4.67
N GLY A 595 -19.24 8.76 4.60
CA GLY A 595 -19.64 7.83 5.66
C GLY A 595 -21.14 7.91 6.00
N SER A 596 -21.59 7.07 6.94
CA SER A 596 -22.98 7.00 7.40
C SER A 596 -23.21 7.82 8.68
N GLY A 597 -23.99 8.88 8.60
CA GLY A 597 -24.41 9.70 9.76
C GLY A 597 -25.13 10.98 9.31
N GLU A 598 -26.02 11.53 10.15
CA GLU A 598 -26.80 12.73 9.77
C GLU A 598 -25.94 13.97 9.52
N GLU A 599 -24.88 14.16 10.30
CA GLU A 599 -23.96 15.29 10.15
C GLU A 599 -23.19 15.19 8.83
N LYS A 600 -22.54 14.04 8.60
CA LYS A 600 -21.85 13.75 7.33
C LYS A 600 -22.75 13.93 6.11
N GLU A 601 -24.04 13.59 6.22
CA GLU A 601 -25.02 13.84 5.16
C GLU A 601 -25.33 15.33 4.95
N ARG A 602 -25.38 16.14 6.02
CA ARG A 602 -25.48 17.61 5.93
C ARG A 602 -24.22 18.23 5.31
N ASP A 603 -23.04 17.78 5.74
CA ASP A 603 -21.75 18.26 5.24
C ASP A 603 -21.52 17.87 3.77
N ARG A 604 -21.91 16.65 3.38
CA ARG A 604 -21.94 16.20 1.98
C ARG A 604 -22.87 17.06 1.12
N LYS A 605 -24.10 17.32 1.59
CA LYS A 605 -25.03 18.25 0.93
C LYS A 605 -24.45 19.65 0.82
N LYS A 606 -23.73 20.12 1.84
CA LYS A 606 -23.10 21.44 1.85
C LYS A 606 -21.93 21.52 0.86
N LEU A 607 -21.01 20.56 0.86
CA LEU A 607 -19.92 20.45 -0.12
C LEU A 607 -20.48 20.38 -1.55
N ASN A 608 -21.48 19.52 -1.79
CA ASN A 608 -22.14 19.41 -3.09
C ASN A 608 -22.82 20.73 -3.52
N SER A 609 -23.36 21.52 -2.59
CA SER A 609 -23.93 22.84 -2.90
C SER A 609 -22.89 23.90 -3.26
N ILE A 610 -21.61 23.69 -2.91
CA ILE A 610 -20.48 24.54 -3.33
C ILE A 610 -19.90 24.04 -4.67
N VAL A 611 -19.63 22.73 -4.77
CA VAL A 611 -18.93 22.12 -5.91
C VAL A 611 -19.80 22.07 -7.16
N HIS A 612 -21.07 21.63 -7.09
CA HIS A 612 -21.89 21.47 -8.30
C HIS A 612 -22.14 22.78 -9.06
N PRO A 613 -22.42 23.93 -8.43
CA PRO A 613 -22.53 25.21 -9.14
C PRO A 613 -21.20 25.64 -9.77
N ALA A 614 -20.07 25.39 -9.09
CA ALA A 614 -18.74 25.72 -9.61
C ALA A 614 -18.39 24.89 -10.86
N VAL A 615 -18.57 23.56 -10.80
CA VAL A 615 -18.40 22.65 -11.95
C VAL A 615 -19.29 23.06 -13.11
N ARG A 616 -20.59 23.29 -12.86
CA ARG A 616 -21.53 23.76 -13.89
C ARG A 616 -21.06 25.06 -14.55
N LYS A 617 -20.67 26.06 -13.75
CA LYS A 617 -20.18 27.36 -14.25
C LYS A 617 -18.94 27.20 -15.12
N GLU A 618 -18.02 26.33 -14.75
CA GLU A 618 -16.80 26.07 -15.51
C GLU A 618 -17.06 25.30 -16.80
N MET A 619 -17.91 24.25 -16.76
CA MET A 619 -18.37 23.56 -17.97
C MET A 619 -19.05 24.54 -18.94
N TYR A 620 -19.96 25.40 -18.47
CA TYR A 620 -20.58 26.45 -19.28
C TYR A 620 -19.55 27.43 -19.85
N ARG A 621 -18.52 27.82 -19.08
CA ARG A 621 -17.44 28.70 -19.56
C ARG A 621 -16.69 28.05 -20.73
N GLN A 622 -16.32 26.78 -20.61
CA GLN A 622 -15.62 26.04 -21.67
C GLN A 622 -16.50 25.82 -22.91
N MET A 623 -17.79 25.50 -22.72
CA MET A 623 -18.78 25.41 -23.80
C MET A 623 -18.92 26.75 -24.55
N VAL A 624 -19.13 27.86 -23.85
CA VAL A 624 -19.21 29.19 -24.46
C VAL A 624 -17.92 29.55 -25.21
N TRP A 625 -16.77 29.21 -24.66
CA TRP A 625 -15.49 29.48 -25.32
C TRP A 625 -15.25 28.62 -26.56
N ALA A 626 -15.69 27.36 -26.54
CA ALA A 626 -15.69 26.49 -27.72
C ALA A 626 -16.66 26.99 -28.80
N TYR A 627 -17.82 27.55 -28.42
CA TYR A 627 -18.77 28.20 -29.32
C TYR A 627 -18.17 29.46 -29.97
N LEU A 628 -17.51 30.32 -29.18
CA LEU A 628 -16.80 31.52 -29.67
C LEU A 628 -15.63 31.14 -30.61
N ARG A 629 -14.95 30.02 -30.34
CA ARG A 629 -13.95 29.46 -31.25
C ARG A 629 -14.55 28.90 -32.54
N GLY A 630 -15.86 28.73 -32.64
CA GLY A 630 -16.56 28.25 -33.84
C GLY A 630 -16.46 26.75 -34.04
N ASN A 631 -16.28 25.98 -32.96
CA ASN A 631 -16.31 24.53 -33.02
C ASN A 631 -17.73 24.05 -33.35
N TRP A 632 -17.86 23.13 -34.30
CA TRP A 632 -19.16 22.60 -34.73
C TRP A 632 -19.77 21.63 -33.71
N ALA A 633 -18.96 21.08 -32.80
CA ALA A 633 -19.40 20.28 -31.65
C ALA A 633 -18.45 20.45 -30.46
N VAL A 634 -18.96 20.12 -29.26
CA VAL A 634 -18.21 19.92 -28.01
C VAL A 634 -18.60 18.54 -27.47
N VAL A 635 -17.60 17.79 -27.01
CA VAL A 635 -17.84 16.55 -26.25
C VAL A 635 -17.94 16.90 -24.77
N LEU A 636 -19.07 16.60 -24.13
CA LEU A 636 -19.21 16.63 -22.68
C LEU A 636 -18.90 15.22 -22.16
N ASP A 637 -17.70 14.99 -21.66
CA ASP A 637 -17.30 13.70 -21.11
C ASP A 637 -17.72 13.62 -19.63
N VAL A 638 -18.78 12.85 -19.37
CA VAL A 638 -19.42 12.75 -18.05
C VAL A 638 -19.75 11.27 -17.76
N PRO A 639 -19.04 10.60 -16.84
CA PRO A 639 -19.31 9.18 -16.53
C PRO A 639 -20.74 8.94 -16.05
N LEU A 640 -21.27 9.83 -15.18
CA LEU A 640 -22.60 9.76 -14.58
C LEU A 640 -23.61 10.68 -15.28
N LEU A 641 -23.58 10.76 -16.62
CA LEU A 641 -24.35 11.72 -17.43
C LEU A 641 -25.87 11.64 -17.23
N PHE A 642 -26.39 10.43 -17.03
CA PHE A 642 -27.82 10.15 -16.88
C PHE A 642 -28.32 10.38 -15.45
N GLU A 643 -27.47 10.03 -14.49
CA GLU A 643 -27.71 10.07 -13.05
C GLU A 643 -27.65 11.52 -12.53
N SER A 644 -26.75 12.33 -13.10
CA SER A 644 -26.61 13.76 -12.81
C SER A 644 -27.57 14.67 -13.60
N GLY A 645 -28.36 14.11 -14.52
CA GLY A 645 -29.36 14.82 -15.33
C GLY A 645 -28.79 15.70 -16.44
N TRP A 646 -27.51 15.58 -16.79
CA TRP A 646 -26.90 16.34 -17.90
C TRP A 646 -27.44 15.94 -19.27
N GLU A 647 -28.11 14.77 -19.38
CA GLU A 647 -28.75 14.28 -20.61
C GLU A 647 -29.72 15.28 -21.28
N ARG A 648 -30.34 16.18 -20.50
CA ARG A 648 -31.30 17.20 -20.98
C ARG A 648 -30.64 18.32 -21.77
N TYR A 649 -29.34 18.56 -21.54
CA TYR A 649 -28.57 19.63 -22.16
C TYR A 649 -27.78 19.14 -23.39
N CYS A 650 -27.59 17.84 -23.52
CA CYS A 650 -26.99 17.23 -24.69
C CYS A 650 -28.01 17.20 -25.85
N GLY A 651 -27.58 17.55 -27.06
CA GLY A 651 -28.39 17.33 -28.27
C GLY A 651 -28.35 15.85 -28.64
N THR A 652 -27.12 15.36 -28.83
CA THR A 652 -26.83 13.93 -29.07
C THR A 652 -26.14 13.34 -27.84
N ILE A 653 -26.45 12.09 -27.51
CA ILE A 653 -25.66 11.27 -26.58
C ILE A 653 -24.99 10.14 -27.35
N LEU A 654 -23.72 9.87 -27.02
CA LEU A 654 -22.95 8.72 -27.44
C LEU A 654 -22.64 7.88 -26.19
N VAL A 655 -23.22 6.68 -26.14
CA VAL A 655 -22.88 5.67 -25.13
C VAL A 655 -21.81 4.75 -25.73
N VAL A 656 -20.70 4.59 -25.02
CA VAL A 656 -19.73 3.53 -25.32
C VAL A 656 -20.12 2.31 -24.51
N GLY A 657 -20.44 1.22 -25.20
CA GLY A 657 -20.95 -0.02 -24.62
C GLY A 657 -20.16 -1.23 -25.05
N VAL A 658 -20.34 -2.33 -24.33
CA VAL A 658 -19.87 -3.67 -24.69
C VAL A 658 -21.10 -4.57 -24.59
N SER A 659 -21.35 -5.36 -25.63
CA SER A 659 -22.55 -6.21 -25.76
C SER A 659 -22.46 -7.43 -24.86
N ASP A 660 -21.24 -7.97 -24.71
CA ASP A 660 -20.93 -9.10 -23.84
C ASP A 660 -20.26 -8.63 -22.53
N PRO A 661 -20.91 -8.80 -21.36
CA PRO A 661 -20.31 -8.51 -20.06
C PRO A 661 -18.99 -9.26 -19.83
N ALA A 662 -18.77 -10.43 -20.43
CA ALA A 662 -17.50 -11.16 -20.30
C ALA A 662 -16.34 -10.39 -20.93
N ILE A 663 -16.54 -9.71 -22.06
CA ILE A 663 -15.53 -8.84 -22.69
C ILE A 663 -15.26 -7.60 -21.81
N GLN A 664 -16.30 -7.05 -21.16
CA GLN A 664 -16.15 -5.92 -20.24
C GLN A 664 -15.35 -6.32 -18.99
N ILE A 665 -15.65 -7.49 -18.40
CA ILE A 665 -14.93 -8.08 -17.27
C ILE A 665 -13.49 -8.43 -17.66
N GLN A 666 -13.29 -9.06 -18.83
CA GLN A 666 -11.95 -9.40 -19.33
C GLN A 666 -11.11 -8.14 -19.51
N ARG A 667 -11.62 -7.09 -20.16
CA ARG A 667 -10.88 -5.83 -20.34
C ARG A 667 -10.66 -5.07 -19.05
N LEU A 668 -11.58 -5.18 -18.09
CA LEU A 668 -11.39 -4.65 -16.75
C LEU A 668 -10.20 -5.33 -16.09
N ARG A 669 -10.07 -6.66 -16.22
CA ARG A 669 -8.93 -7.45 -15.72
C ARG A 669 -7.65 -7.30 -16.55
N ASP A 670 -7.73 -7.06 -17.85
CA ASP A 670 -6.54 -6.81 -18.69
C ASP A 670 -5.93 -5.44 -18.39
N ARG A 671 -6.74 -4.46 -17.97
CA ARG A 671 -6.30 -3.15 -17.48
C ARG A 671 -5.85 -3.23 -16.02
N ASP A 672 -6.70 -3.79 -15.17
CA ASP A 672 -6.55 -3.87 -13.72
C ASP A 672 -6.21 -5.33 -13.36
N SER A 673 -4.97 -5.73 -13.65
CA SER A 673 -4.53 -7.15 -13.62
C SER A 673 -4.55 -7.83 -12.25
N HIS A 674 -4.81 -7.07 -11.19
CA HIS A 674 -5.04 -7.55 -9.83
C HIS A 674 -6.49 -8.00 -9.57
N LEU A 675 -7.45 -7.72 -10.46
CA LEU A 675 -8.85 -8.06 -10.21
C LEU A 675 -9.19 -9.54 -10.43
N THR A 676 -9.87 -10.13 -9.44
CA THR A 676 -10.55 -11.41 -9.62
C THR A 676 -11.71 -11.28 -10.61
N GLU A 677 -12.17 -12.40 -11.15
CA GLU A 677 -13.33 -12.41 -12.06
C GLU A 677 -14.62 -11.98 -11.35
N GLU A 678 -14.74 -12.31 -10.06
CA GLU A 678 -15.89 -11.93 -9.23
C GLU A 678 -15.86 -10.45 -8.86
N ASP A 679 -14.69 -9.88 -8.54
CA ASP A 679 -14.56 -8.44 -8.24
C ASP A 679 -14.81 -7.59 -9.48
N ALA A 680 -14.21 -7.94 -10.61
CA ALA A 680 -14.46 -7.28 -11.89
C ALA A 680 -15.95 -7.37 -12.29
N ARG A 681 -16.61 -8.50 -12.01
CA ARG A 681 -18.06 -8.67 -12.21
C ARG A 681 -18.87 -7.80 -11.25
N ASN A 682 -18.50 -7.74 -9.97
CA ASN A 682 -19.17 -6.92 -8.96
C ASN A 682 -19.09 -5.42 -9.28
N ARG A 683 -17.93 -4.92 -9.77
CA ARG A 683 -17.77 -3.52 -10.21
C ARG A 683 -18.51 -3.19 -11.51
N VAL A 684 -18.62 -4.14 -12.43
CA VAL A 684 -19.48 -3.98 -13.62
C VAL A 684 -20.96 -3.94 -13.21
N MET A 685 -21.36 -4.70 -12.19
CA MET A 685 -22.73 -4.71 -11.66
C MET A 685 -23.07 -3.46 -10.81
N SER A 686 -22.13 -2.91 -10.04
CA SER A 686 -22.36 -1.75 -9.15
C SER A 686 -22.76 -0.48 -9.90
N GLN A 687 -22.20 -0.27 -11.10
CA GLN A 687 -22.46 0.91 -11.95
C GLN A 687 -23.75 0.80 -12.79
N GLY A 688 -24.47 -0.31 -12.68
CA GLY A 688 -25.63 -0.65 -13.49
C GLY A 688 -25.27 -1.11 -14.91
N ASP A 689 -26.15 -1.89 -15.52
CA ASP A 689 -25.93 -2.48 -16.84
C ASP A 689 -25.74 -1.40 -17.92
N VAL A 690 -24.61 -1.46 -18.64
CA VAL A 690 -24.32 -0.54 -19.75
C VAL A 690 -25.38 -0.64 -20.87
N ARG A 691 -26.05 -1.78 -21.00
CA ARG A 691 -27.15 -2.00 -21.94
C ARG A 691 -28.39 -1.19 -21.58
N GLU A 692 -28.63 -0.91 -20.29
CA GLU A 692 -29.70 0.01 -19.86
C GLU A 692 -29.36 1.46 -20.27
N LYS A 693 -28.08 1.87 -20.13
CA LYS A 693 -27.60 3.17 -20.60
C LYS A 693 -27.71 3.29 -22.14
N ALA A 694 -27.38 2.20 -22.86
CA ALA A 694 -27.54 2.11 -24.31
C ALA A 694 -29.01 2.19 -24.76
N GLU A 695 -29.94 1.50 -24.09
CA GLU A 695 -31.37 1.55 -24.40
C GLU A 695 -31.95 2.96 -24.16
N ARG A 696 -31.63 3.58 -23.01
CA ARG A 696 -32.00 4.96 -22.69
C ARG A 696 -31.47 5.96 -23.73
N CYS A 697 -30.27 5.72 -24.25
CA CYS A 697 -29.70 6.50 -25.34
C CYS A 697 -30.51 6.33 -26.63
N LEU A 698 -30.68 5.10 -27.12
CA LEU A 698 -31.34 4.81 -28.41
C LEU A 698 -32.79 5.33 -28.48
N ARG A 699 -33.51 5.36 -27.35
CA ARG A 699 -34.87 5.93 -27.25
C ARG A 699 -34.97 7.42 -27.60
N ARG A 700 -33.85 8.17 -27.61
CA ARG A 700 -33.81 9.57 -28.11
C ARG A 700 -34.02 9.66 -29.63
N GLY A 701 -33.94 8.53 -30.32
CA GLY A 701 -34.15 8.38 -31.76
C GLY A 701 -32.88 8.65 -32.59
N PRO A 702 -32.91 8.31 -33.89
CA PRO A 702 -31.76 8.45 -34.79
C PRO A 702 -31.12 9.85 -34.72
N GLY A 703 -29.79 9.89 -34.64
CA GLY A 703 -29.01 11.13 -34.55
C GLY A 703 -28.99 11.82 -33.17
N ASN A 704 -29.99 11.61 -32.30
CA ASN A 704 -30.04 12.19 -30.95
C ASN A 704 -29.55 11.20 -29.86
N GLY A 705 -29.51 9.92 -30.18
CA GLY A 705 -28.91 8.86 -29.37
C GLY A 705 -28.19 7.85 -30.25
N VAL A 706 -26.91 7.64 -29.98
CA VAL A 706 -26.05 6.70 -30.69
C VAL A 706 -25.27 5.85 -29.69
N VAL A 707 -24.95 4.62 -30.08
CA VAL A 707 -24.20 3.67 -29.26
C VAL A 707 -23.04 3.15 -30.08
N VAL A 708 -21.84 3.18 -29.51
CA VAL A 708 -20.64 2.56 -30.06
C VAL A 708 -20.41 1.26 -29.31
N TRP A 709 -20.68 0.14 -29.97
CA TRP A 709 -20.44 -1.20 -29.44
C TRP A 709 -18.97 -1.56 -29.67
N ASN A 710 -18.21 -1.54 -28.58
CA ASN A 710 -16.78 -1.79 -28.58
C ASN A 710 -16.51 -3.27 -28.27
N ASP A 711 -16.99 -4.21 -29.09
CA ASP A 711 -16.83 -5.65 -28.83
C ASP A 711 -15.56 -6.26 -29.47
N HIS A 712 -14.83 -5.48 -30.26
CA HIS A 712 -13.75 -5.97 -31.13
C HIS A 712 -12.44 -5.20 -30.92
N ASP A 713 -11.55 -5.26 -31.91
CA ASP A 713 -10.25 -4.61 -31.88
C ASP A 713 -10.34 -3.08 -32.10
N ARG A 714 -9.21 -2.41 -31.92
CA ARG A 714 -9.11 -0.96 -32.08
C ARG A 714 -9.43 -0.49 -33.51
N SER A 715 -9.10 -1.27 -34.54
CA SER A 715 -9.39 -0.89 -35.93
C SER A 715 -10.88 -0.96 -36.26
N TYR A 716 -11.63 -1.89 -35.65
CA TYR A 716 -13.08 -1.91 -35.70
C TYR A 716 -13.68 -0.73 -34.95
N LEU A 717 -13.19 -0.42 -33.74
CA LEU A 717 -13.67 0.72 -32.95
C LEU A 717 -13.51 2.05 -33.71
N GLU A 718 -12.37 2.28 -34.37
CA GLU A 718 -12.13 3.49 -35.16
C GLU A 718 -13.10 3.59 -36.36
N LYS A 719 -13.43 2.47 -37.03
CA LYS A 719 -14.46 2.43 -38.09
C LYS A 719 -15.87 2.69 -37.57
N GLU A 720 -16.21 2.15 -36.39
CA GLU A 720 -17.54 2.33 -35.80
C GLU A 720 -17.75 3.76 -35.29
N ILE A 721 -16.71 4.38 -34.71
CA ILE A 721 -16.70 5.83 -34.43
C ILE A 721 -16.86 6.62 -35.73
N GLN A 722 -16.21 6.22 -36.83
CA GLN A 722 -16.36 6.87 -38.12
C GLN A 722 -17.80 6.79 -38.66
N ARG A 723 -18.46 5.63 -38.56
CA ARG A 723 -19.87 5.45 -38.91
C ARG A 723 -20.77 6.34 -38.06
N VAL A 724 -20.65 6.24 -36.73
CA VAL A 724 -21.46 7.02 -35.79
C VAL A 724 -21.26 8.52 -35.97
N MET A 725 -20.03 9.00 -36.16
CA MET A 725 -19.76 10.42 -36.39
C MET A 725 -20.23 10.91 -37.77
N GLN A 726 -20.35 10.04 -38.78
CA GLN A 726 -21.04 10.37 -40.03
C GLN A 726 -22.56 10.52 -39.80
N ASP A 727 -23.18 9.63 -39.02
CA ASP A 727 -24.60 9.71 -38.67
C ASP A 727 -24.93 10.95 -37.81
N VAL A 728 -24.09 11.31 -36.85
CA VAL A 728 -24.26 12.54 -36.05
C VAL A 728 -24.11 13.79 -36.93
N ARG A 729 -23.20 13.76 -37.92
CA ARG A 729 -22.96 14.88 -38.83
C ARG A 729 -24.01 15.03 -39.92
N SER A 730 -24.59 13.93 -40.41
CA SER A 730 -25.68 13.97 -41.40
C SER A 730 -26.97 14.55 -40.80
N ASN A 731 -27.24 14.23 -39.53
CA ASN A 731 -28.35 14.78 -38.75
C ASN A 731 -28.12 16.22 -38.24
N SER A 732 -26.91 16.78 -38.44
CA SER A 732 -26.56 18.15 -38.03
C SER A 732 -26.10 19.01 -39.24
N PRO A 733 -27.02 19.47 -40.11
CA PRO A 733 -26.65 20.16 -41.34
C PRO A 733 -25.93 21.49 -41.08
N ARG A 734 -24.81 21.73 -41.78
CA ARG A 734 -23.99 22.95 -41.64
C ARG A 734 -24.79 24.26 -41.78
N TRP A 735 -25.84 24.30 -42.62
CA TRP A 735 -26.69 25.47 -42.80
C TRP A 735 -27.57 25.76 -41.58
N TRP A 736 -28.07 24.72 -40.91
CA TRP A 736 -28.87 24.84 -39.69
C TRP A 736 -27.99 25.31 -38.54
N SER A 737 -26.80 24.71 -38.42
CA SER A 737 -25.77 25.18 -37.50
C SER A 737 -25.36 26.64 -37.78
N PHE A 738 -25.18 27.05 -39.03
CA PHE A 738 -24.88 28.46 -39.35
C PHE A 738 -26.00 29.41 -38.91
N LEU A 739 -27.26 29.07 -39.19
CA LEU A 739 -28.44 29.87 -38.81
C LEU A 739 -28.58 30.04 -37.29
N LEU A 740 -28.35 28.97 -36.52
CA LEU A 740 -28.33 29.00 -35.06
C LEU A 740 -27.17 29.82 -34.47
N TRP A 741 -26.07 29.97 -35.21
CA TRP A 741 -24.90 30.75 -34.77
C TRP A 741 -25.05 32.25 -35.07
N VAL A 742 -25.59 32.59 -36.25
CA VAL A 742 -25.81 33.98 -36.68
C VAL A 742 -26.85 34.70 -35.82
N ASN A 743 -27.85 33.98 -35.28
CA ASN A 743 -28.83 34.55 -34.36
C ASN A 743 -28.82 33.81 -33.00
N PRO A 744 -28.09 34.32 -32.00
CA PRO A 744 -28.00 33.70 -30.67
C PRO A 744 -29.34 33.53 -29.94
N LEU A 745 -30.35 34.37 -30.22
CA LEU A 745 -31.69 34.20 -29.65
C LEU A 745 -32.41 33.00 -30.26
N PHE A 746 -32.22 32.76 -31.56
CA PHE A 746 -32.73 31.56 -32.23
C PHE A 746 -31.97 30.30 -31.78
N GLY A 747 -30.65 30.42 -31.57
CA GLY A 747 -29.84 29.39 -30.90
C GLY A 747 -30.35 29.02 -29.52
N ALA A 748 -30.62 30.02 -28.67
CA ALA A 748 -31.18 29.82 -27.33
C ALA A 748 -32.59 29.21 -27.35
N LEU A 749 -33.46 29.66 -28.26
CA LEU A 749 -34.81 29.12 -28.43
C LEU A 749 -34.78 27.65 -28.90
N ALA A 750 -33.93 27.31 -29.87
CA ALA A 750 -33.76 25.94 -30.33
C ALA A 750 -33.15 25.04 -29.23
N GLY A 751 -32.21 25.56 -28.44
CA GLY A 751 -31.68 24.89 -27.25
C GLY A 751 -32.76 24.63 -26.20
N MET A 752 -33.64 25.60 -25.95
CA MET A 752 -34.79 25.46 -25.04
C MET A 752 -35.80 24.42 -25.55
N LEU A 753 -36.15 24.44 -26.84
CA LEU A 753 -37.03 23.43 -27.46
C LEU A 753 -36.42 22.03 -27.41
N SER A 754 -35.11 21.91 -27.66
CA SER A 754 -34.37 20.66 -27.52
C SER A 754 -34.40 20.16 -26.06
N TRP A 755 -34.19 21.06 -25.09
CA TRP A 755 -34.24 20.73 -23.67
C TRP A 755 -35.63 20.23 -23.25
N TYR A 756 -36.72 20.89 -23.66
CA TYR A 756 -38.07 20.41 -23.40
C TYR A 756 -38.31 19.02 -24.01
N LYS A 757 -37.96 18.83 -25.28
CA LYS A 757 -38.09 17.53 -25.96
C LYS A 757 -37.30 16.42 -25.24
N MET A 758 -36.06 16.68 -24.82
CA MET A 758 -35.23 15.69 -24.12
C MET A 758 -35.73 15.44 -22.69
N ARG A 759 -36.26 16.46 -22.00
CA ARG A 759 -36.90 16.31 -20.69
C ARG A 759 -38.13 15.42 -20.77
N ASP A 760 -38.96 15.56 -21.79
CA ASP A 760 -40.17 14.76 -21.93
C ASP A 760 -39.84 13.29 -22.28
N VAL A 761 -38.80 13.03 -23.09
CA VAL A 761 -38.24 11.67 -23.31
C VAL A 761 -37.73 11.05 -22.01
N GLN A 762 -37.06 11.82 -21.15
CA GLN A 762 -36.63 11.34 -19.84
C GLN A 762 -37.81 11.03 -18.91
N LEU A 763 -38.83 11.89 -18.86
CA LEU A 763 -40.02 11.66 -18.02
C LEU A 763 -40.75 10.38 -18.44
N GLN A 764 -40.84 10.10 -19.74
CA GLN A 764 -41.39 8.84 -20.26
C GLN A 764 -40.57 7.62 -19.82
N TRP A 765 -39.23 7.72 -19.81
CA TRP A 765 -38.34 6.67 -19.29
C TRP A 765 -38.56 6.43 -17.79
N GLU A 766 -38.61 7.49 -16.98
CA GLU A 766 -38.84 7.41 -15.54
C GLU A 766 -40.23 6.84 -15.20
N GLU A 767 -41.28 7.22 -15.95
CA GLU A 767 -42.61 6.63 -15.82
C GLU A 767 -42.62 5.15 -16.19
N GLN A 768 -41.96 4.76 -17.27
CA GLN A 768 -41.90 3.35 -17.67
C GLN A 768 -41.16 2.51 -16.61
N LYS A 769 -39.99 2.95 -16.15
CA LYS A 769 -39.24 2.25 -15.08
C LYS A 769 -40.03 2.18 -13.77
N LYS A 770 -40.85 3.18 -13.44
CA LYS A 770 -41.81 3.12 -12.32
C LYS A 770 -42.90 2.07 -12.55
N ARG A 771 -43.47 1.99 -13.76
CA ARG A 771 -44.48 0.97 -14.13
C ARG A 771 -43.91 -0.45 -14.18
N GLU A 772 -42.64 -0.61 -14.53
CA GLU A 772 -41.93 -1.90 -14.50
C GLU A 772 -41.60 -2.32 -13.06
N LYS A 773 -41.08 -1.41 -12.24
CA LYS A 773 -40.87 -1.65 -10.79
C LYS A 773 -42.15 -1.88 -9.99
N ALA A 774 -43.31 -1.45 -10.49
CA ALA A 774 -44.61 -1.71 -9.88
C ALA A 774 -45.29 -3.02 -10.37
N LYS A 775 -44.62 -3.76 -11.27
CA LYS A 775 -45.03 -5.10 -11.74
C LYS A 775 -44.17 -6.23 -11.14
N LEU A 776 -43.06 -5.87 -10.49
CA LEU A 776 -42.17 -6.73 -9.72
C LEU A 776 -42.54 -6.62 -8.23
#